data_AF-A0A0U5H7M1-F1
#
_entry.id   AF-A0A0U5H7M1-F1
#
_cell.length_a   1.000
_cell.length_b   1.000
_cell.length_c   1.000
_cell.angle_alpha   90.00
_cell.angle_beta   90.00
_cell.angle_gamma   90.00
#
_symmetry.space_group_name_H-M   'P 1'
#
loop_
_entity.id
_entity.type
_entity.pdbx_description
1 polymer ?
#
loop_
_entity_poly.entity_id
_entity_poly.type
_entity_poly.pdbx_seq_one_letter_code
_entity_poly.pdbx_strand_id
1 'polypeptide(L)'
;MSESAYVDHPMLAEGVIEARQYQLQLAAAAQEDHTLVCLPTGLGKTTVSLLVTAYRLADDAGGKSLLLAPTKPLVEQHAAFYREALQIPDDEVVVFTGETRPDDRAETWNDARVVVATPQVVENDLVGGRVGLEEVVHCTFDECHRATGDYAYTYIAERYHADALNPLVTAMSASPGGNEEDIRTVCENLGVRNVEVMTEDDADVGEHTYDTDVQWERIELPEQVVEVRDAINEVIEDRLEKLRELGVTRVSSPDVSQKDLNKIRAKLQELIDNDQSEGYQGMSVHAEVMKLRRAVELVETQSVESVRRYFERQRNAARSSGASKASQRLVSEPKVKEAMRKADEFDGLHPKFRRARMLLAETLGIEEGERVIVFTESRDTAEALTDFLGEHFDARRFVGQGDADGSDGMTQKEQRETLEEFRSGEFEVLVSTSVAEEGLDVPEVDLVLFFEPVPTAIRSVQRKGRTGRQTKGKVVVLMAEDTRDEAYFWISRRREQEMEDELRDLKDLADDIEGDLGESQRALDDYGDEETEDASETAAATSESAQPAEADGGSAAADGDGQAGLTDFNAPDPDDVADSEDEEGVAARADSNDEEAVEVVVDQRELDSNIARDLSKRDAVETRLETLSVGDYVLSDRVAVERKSHADFLDTLLGGDRSIFEQAKDLTRHYTRPVLLLEGDGDLYAERNVHPNAIRATLASLAVDWGISVVHTRGEDDTAELIQTIAEREQTDNDREVSAHGEKAAKTLGEQQEYVVSSIADIGPVTARSLLEEFGTVEAVMTAREDDLTAADGVGQVTAERIREVVGSDYQPDA
;
A
#
# COMPACT_ATOMS: atom_id res chain seq x y z
N MET A 1 -20.27 40.65 -26.13
CA MET A 1 -20.16 40.61 -24.65
C MET A 1 -18.87 39.85 -24.41
N SER A 2 -17.88 40.42 -23.73
CA SER A 2 -16.63 39.69 -23.49
C SER A 2 -16.97 38.50 -22.60
N GLU A 3 -16.73 37.28 -23.09
CA GLU A 3 -16.70 36.10 -22.22
C GLU A 3 -15.72 36.40 -21.08
N SER A 4 -16.17 36.16 -19.85
CA SER A 4 -15.30 36.24 -18.68
C SER A 4 -14.17 35.23 -18.86
N ALA A 5 -12.92 35.65 -18.61
CA ALA A 5 -11.77 34.74 -18.65
C ALA A 5 -11.81 33.69 -17.52
N TYR A 6 -12.68 33.87 -16.54
CA TYR A 6 -12.82 33.05 -15.33
C TYR A 6 -14.26 32.60 -15.13
N VAL A 7 -14.44 31.45 -14.48
CA VAL A 7 -15.76 30.89 -14.15
C VAL A 7 -16.42 31.74 -13.07
N ASP A 8 -17.67 32.16 -13.31
CA ASP A 8 -18.49 32.90 -12.37
C ASP A 8 -19.47 31.95 -11.66
N HIS A 9 -19.21 31.66 -10.38
CA HIS A 9 -20.05 30.78 -9.57
C HIS A 9 -20.01 31.20 -8.09
N PRO A 10 -21.15 31.23 -7.36
CA PRO A 10 -21.21 31.70 -5.96
C PRO A 10 -20.30 30.95 -4.97
N MET A 11 -20.01 29.68 -5.24
CA MET A 11 -19.14 28.84 -4.41
C MET A 11 -17.66 28.91 -4.82
N LEU A 12 -17.29 29.63 -5.90
CA LEU A 12 -15.90 29.70 -6.38
C LEU A 12 -15.27 31.05 -6.10
N ALA A 13 -14.00 31.06 -5.70
CA ALA A 13 -13.23 32.27 -5.50
C ALA A 13 -13.04 33.03 -6.83
N GLU A 14 -13.24 34.35 -6.80
CA GLU A 14 -13.18 35.20 -7.99
C GLU A 14 -11.75 35.22 -8.57
N GLY A 15 -11.60 34.90 -9.86
CA GLY A 15 -10.32 34.97 -10.57
C GLY A 15 -9.37 33.78 -10.36
N VAL A 16 -9.83 32.70 -9.72
CA VAL A 16 -9.01 31.49 -9.48
C VAL A 16 -9.14 30.47 -10.62
N ILE A 17 -10.37 30.18 -11.05
CA ILE A 17 -10.63 29.15 -12.07
C ILE A 17 -10.85 29.79 -13.44
N GLU A 18 -9.93 29.53 -14.37
CA GLU A 18 -10.06 29.95 -15.78
C GLU A 18 -11.23 29.24 -16.47
N ALA A 19 -11.96 29.96 -17.30
CA ALA A 19 -13.09 29.41 -18.06
C ALA A 19 -12.58 28.64 -19.29
N ARG A 20 -12.23 27.36 -19.12
CA ARG A 20 -11.83 26.47 -20.22
C ARG A 20 -13.03 25.67 -20.72
N GLN A 21 -13.36 25.79 -22.00
CA GLN A 21 -14.57 25.20 -22.57
C GLN A 21 -14.65 23.67 -22.39
N TYR A 22 -13.56 22.95 -22.61
CA TYR A 22 -13.54 21.49 -22.42
C TYR A 22 -13.79 21.09 -20.95
N GLN A 23 -13.26 21.84 -19.98
CA GLN A 23 -13.50 21.57 -18.55
C GLN A 23 -14.95 21.84 -18.17
N LEU A 24 -15.54 22.90 -18.71
CA LEU A 24 -16.95 23.22 -18.51
C LEU A 24 -17.89 22.18 -19.12
N GLN A 25 -17.56 21.65 -20.31
CA GLN A 25 -18.31 20.58 -20.94
C GLN A 25 -18.27 19.29 -20.11
N LEU A 26 -17.07 18.87 -19.68
CA LEU A 26 -16.91 17.68 -18.84
C LEU A 26 -17.61 17.83 -17.49
N ALA A 27 -17.52 19.02 -16.87
CA ALA A 27 -18.20 19.29 -15.62
C ALA A 27 -19.72 19.31 -15.78
N ALA A 28 -20.24 19.75 -16.93
CA ALA A 28 -21.68 19.71 -17.21
C ALA A 28 -22.18 18.28 -17.35
N ALA A 29 -21.47 17.42 -18.10
CA ALA A 29 -21.80 16.00 -18.21
C ALA A 29 -21.76 15.29 -16.83
N ALA A 30 -20.70 15.53 -16.05
CA ALA A 30 -20.54 14.95 -14.72
C ALA A 30 -21.53 15.51 -13.66
N GLN A 31 -22.25 16.59 -13.96
CA GLN A 31 -23.35 17.07 -13.11
C GLN A 31 -24.67 16.33 -13.36
N GLU A 32 -24.85 15.75 -14.55
CA GLU A 32 -26.11 15.11 -14.96
C GLU A 32 -26.17 13.62 -14.57
N ASP A 33 -25.05 12.89 -14.62
CA ASP A 33 -24.99 11.47 -14.28
C ASP A 33 -23.61 11.05 -13.71
N HIS A 34 -23.53 9.85 -13.14
CA HIS A 34 -22.28 9.24 -12.67
C HIS A 34 -21.31 9.08 -13.83
N THR A 35 -20.23 9.86 -13.84
CA THR A 35 -19.40 10.05 -15.03
C THR A 35 -17.94 9.70 -14.77
N LEU A 36 -17.35 8.92 -15.68
CA LEU A 36 -15.90 8.73 -15.81
C LEU A 36 -15.33 9.79 -16.74
N VAL A 37 -14.52 10.69 -16.18
CA VAL A 37 -13.81 11.73 -16.90
C VAL A 37 -12.39 11.25 -17.24
N CYS A 38 -12.17 11.01 -18.53
CA CYS A 38 -10.88 10.63 -19.09
C CYS A 38 -10.22 11.85 -19.74
N LEU A 39 -9.18 12.35 -19.08
CA LEU A 39 -8.38 13.48 -19.56
C LEU A 39 -6.88 13.15 -19.45
N PRO A 40 -6.08 13.47 -20.50
CA PRO A 40 -4.64 13.51 -20.40
C PRO A 40 -4.19 14.22 -19.14
N THR A 41 -3.11 13.70 -18.57
CA THR A 41 -2.57 14.25 -17.34
C THR A 41 -2.19 15.70 -17.52
N GLY A 42 -2.70 16.52 -16.61
CA GLY A 42 -2.39 17.93 -16.54
C GLY A 42 -3.33 18.87 -17.30
N LEU A 43 -4.48 18.37 -17.76
CA LEU A 43 -5.56 19.20 -18.29
C LEU A 43 -6.59 19.64 -17.24
N GLY A 44 -6.27 19.47 -15.95
CA GLY A 44 -7.13 19.91 -14.86
C GLY A 44 -8.34 19.01 -14.58
N LYS A 45 -8.13 17.69 -14.46
CA LYS A 45 -9.15 16.75 -13.95
C LYS A 45 -9.75 17.21 -12.63
N THR A 46 -8.90 17.60 -11.68
CA THR A 46 -9.33 18.15 -10.39
C THR A 46 -10.19 19.40 -10.54
N THR A 47 -9.97 20.23 -11.56
CA THR A 47 -10.85 21.38 -11.85
C THR A 47 -12.25 20.93 -12.26
N VAL A 48 -12.38 19.86 -13.05
CA VAL A 48 -13.69 19.29 -13.40
C VAL A 48 -14.43 18.83 -12.15
N SER A 49 -13.78 18.03 -11.29
CA SER A 49 -14.38 17.59 -10.02
C SER A 49 -14.74 18.77 -9.09
N LEU A 50 -13.87 19.77 -8.99
CA LEU A 50 -14.12 20.98 -8.20
C LEU A 50 -15.38 21.72 -8.69
N LEU A 51 -15.54 21.87 -10.00
CA LEU A 51 -16.72 22.51 -10.59
C LEU A 51 -17.99 21.74 -10.18
N VAL A 52 -18.00 20.42 -10.36
CA VAL A 52 -19.13 19.56 -9.94
C VAL A 52 -19.41 19.71 -8.43
N THR A 53 -18.38 19.66 -7.59
CA THR A 53 -18.50 19.89 -6.14
C THR A 53 -19.12 21.26 -5.86
N ALA A 54 -18.67 22.32 -6.51
CA ALA A 54 -19.16 23.68 -6.29
C ALA A 54 -20.66 23.79 -6.61
N TYR A 55 -21.12 23.20 -7.72
CA TYR A 55 -22.55 23.16 -8.07
C TYR A 55 -23.38 22.38 -7.04
N ARG A 56 -22.93 21.18 -6.66
CA ARG A 56 -23.64 20.32 -5.70
C ARG A 56 -23.75 20.94 -4.31
N LEU A 57 -22.68 21.58 -3.84
CA LEU A 57 -22.64 22.28 -2.56
C LEU A 57 -23.41 23.61 -2.55
N ALA A 58 -23.70 24.19 -3.73
CA ALA A 58 -24.56 25.37 -3.84
C ALA A 58 -26.05 25.00 -3.74
N ASP A 59 -26.41 23.85 -4.30
CA ASP A 59 -27.79 23.33 -4.27
C ASP A 59 -28.18 22.76 -2.89
N ASP A 60 -27.21 22.24 -2.14
CA ASP A 60 -27.42 21.71 -0.79
C ASP A 60 -26.47 22.34 0.24
N ALA A 61 -27.04 23.21 1.09
CA ALA A 61 -26.30 23.86 2.16
C ALA A 61 -25.86 22.91 3.29
N GLY A 62 -26.48 21.73 3.41
CA GLY A 62 -26.07 20.66 4.34
C GLY A 62 -25.26 19.56 3.66
N GLY A 63 -25.06 19.63 2.34
CA GLY A 63 -24.33 18.62 1.60
C GLY A 63 -22.82 18.65 1.87
N LYS A 64 -22.20 17.46 1.79
CA LYS A 64 -20.77 17.23 1.93
C LYS A 64 -20.19 16.64 0.64
N SER A 65 -18.94 16.95 0.32
CA SER A 65 -18.21 16.33 -0.80
C SER A 65 -17.07 15.47 -0.28
N LEU A 66 -16.87 14.30 -0.87
CA LEU A 66 -15.77 13.38 -0.58
C LEU A 66 -14.88 13.25 -1.82
N LEU A 67 -13.60 13.57 -1.70
CA LEU A 67 -12.59 13.32 -2.74
C LEU A 67 -11.58 12.29 -2.23
N LEU A 68 -11.48 11.17 -2.96
CA LEU A 68 -10.55 10.10 -2.66
C LEU A 68 -9.36 10.15 -3.60
N ALA A 69 -8.16 10.10 -3.03
CA ALA A 69 -6.91 10.03 -3.79
C ALA A 69 -5.94 8.98 -3.22
N PRO A 70 -5.14 8.27 -4.06
CA PRO A 70 -4.41 7.09 -3.60
C PRO A 70 -3.25 7.36 -2.63
N THR A 71 -2.71 8.57 -2.57
CA THR A 71 -1.51 8.89 -1.79
C THR A 71 -1.71 10.15 -0.94
N LYS A 72 -1.05 10.20 0.23
CA LYS A 72 -1.12 11.36 1.13
C LYS A 72 -0.74 12.69 0.44
N PRO A 73 0.32 12.76 -0.37
CA PRO A 73 0.67 14.02 -1.04
C PRO A 73 -0.40 14.49 -2.04
N LEU A 74 -1.08 13.58 -2.74
CA LEU A 74 -2.18 13.94 -3.63
C LEU A 74 -3.37 14.49 -2.84
N VAL A 75 -3.69 13.87 -1.69
CA VAL A 75 -4.74 14.36 -0.79
C VAL A 75 -4.43 15.79 -0.32
N GLU A 76 -3.21 16.06 0.14
CA GLU A 76 -2.80 17.40 0.57
C GLU A 76 -2.87 18.42 -0.57
N GLN A 77 -2.41 18.03 -1.78
CA GLN A 77 -2.45 18.86 -2.96
C GLN A 77 -3.89 19.24 -3.36
N HIS A 78 -4.79 18.25 -3.42
CA HIS A 78 -6.20 18.49 -3.75
C HIS A 78 -6.88 19.35 -2.69
N ALA A 79 -6.63 19.11 -1.40
CA ALA A 79 -7.18 19.93 -0.33
C ALA A 79 -6.69 21.38 -0.39
N ALA A 80 -5.41 21.62 -0.67
CA ALA A 80 -4.88 22.97 -0.87
C ALA A 80 -5.57 23.68 -2.04
N PHE A 81 -5.74 23.00 -3.17
CA PHE A 81 -6.45 23.53 -4.33
C PHE A 81 -7.93 23.84 -4.03
N TYR A 82 -8.63 22.97 -3.29
CA TYR A 82 -10.02 23.21 -2.90
C TYR A 82 -10.16 24.40 -1.94
N ARG A 83 -9.26 24.58 -0.98
CA ARG A 83 -9.23 25.75 -0.09
C ARG A 83 -8.99 27.05 -0.83
N GLU A 84 -8.11 27.04 -1.83
CA GLU A 84 -7.86 28.22 -2.67
C GLU A 84 -9.06 28.56 -3.55
N ALA A 85 -9.73 27.55 -4.11
CA ALA A 85 -10.72 27.74 -5.15
C ALA A 85 -12.17 27.84 -4.67
N LEU A 86 -12.54 27.26 -3.51
CA LEU A 86 -13.90 27.33 -2.96
C LEU A 86 -14.08 28.50 -1.99
N GLN A 87 -15.26 29.12 -2.00
CA GLN A 87 -15.69 30.08 -0.99
C GLN A 87 -16.29 29.38 0.23
N ILE A 88 -15.51 28.53 0.88
CA ILE A 88 -15.85 27.88 2.15
C ILE A 88 -14.73 28.13 3.16
N PRO A 89 -15.03 28.15 4.48
CA PRO A 89 -13.99 28.26 5.51
C PRO A 89 -12.95 27.13 5.37
N ASP A 90 -11.67 27.46 5.51
CA ASP A 90 -10.57 26.50 5.36
C ASP A 90 -10.69 25.32 6.34
N ASP A 91 -11.29 25.55 7.52
CA ASP A 91 -11.55 24.55 8.55
C ASP A 91 -12.67 23.56 8.18
N GLU A 92 -13.53 23.91 7.22
CA GLU A 92 -14.55 23.00 6.66
C GLU A 92 -13.99 22.13 5.50
N VAL A 93 -12.72 22.35 5.10
CA VAL A 93 -11.98 21.50 4.15
C VAL A 93 -10.97 20.65 4.90
N VAL A 94 -11.29 19.38 5.11
CA VAL A 94 -10.58 18.49 6.04
C VAL A 94 -9.81 17.40 5.30
N VAL A 95 -8.69 16.97 5.88
CA VAL A 95 -7.74 16.03 5.26
C VAL A 95 -7.57 14.79 6.13
N PHE A 96 -7.86 13.61 5.57
CA PHE A 96 -7.74 12.32 6.28
C PHE A 96 -6.68 11.41 5.61
N THR A 97 -5.47 11.39 6.19
CA THR A 97 -4.28 10.65 5.70
C THR A 97 -3.73 9.64 6.72
N GLY A 98 -4.54 9.26 7.71
CA GLY A 98 -4.18 8.28 8.76
C GLY A 98 -3.33 8.84 9.91
N GLU A 99 -3.00 10.14 9.89
CA GLU A 99 -2.20 10.81 10.94
C GLU A 99 -3.08 11.37 12.07
N THR A 100 -4.30 11.77 11.74
CA THR A 100 -5.34 12.19 12.69
C THR A 100 -5.90 10.96 13.40
N ARG A 101 -6.11 11.02 14.72
CA ARG A 101 -6.68 9.90 15.48
C ARG A 101 -8.12 9.60 15.02
N PRO A 102 -8.59 8.34 15.08
CA PRO A 102 -9.93 7.96 14.61
C PRO A 102 -11.08 8.76 15.25
N ASP A 103 -11.03 9.00 16.56
CA ASP A 103 -12.10 9.74 17.26
C ASP A 103 -12.16 11.21 16.83
N ASP A 104 -10.99 11.85 16.70
CA ASP A 104 -10.87 13.22 16.21
C ASP A 104 -11.41 13.34 14.77
N ARG A 105 -11.22 12.31 13.93
CA ARG A 105 -11.77 12.28 12.56
C ARG A 105 -13.30 12.21 12.56
N ALA A 106 -13.90 11.42 13.44
CA ALA A 106 -15.36 11.33 13.54
C ALA A 106 -15.98 12.68 13.94
N GLU A 107 -15.38 13.40 14.88
CA GLU A 107 -15.82 14.76 15.24
C GLU A 107 -15.68 15.71 14.04
N THR A 108 -14.49 15.74 13.42
CA THR A 108 -14.18 16.64 12.30
C THR A 108 -15.02 16.34 11.05
N TRP A 109 -15.43 15.09 10.83
CA TRP A 109 -16.29 14.70 9.71
C TRP A 109 -17.63 15.43 9.73
N ASN A 110 -18.24 15.59 10.91
CA ASN A 110 -19.57 16.20 11.04
C ASN A 110 -19.55 17.67 10.58
N ASP A 111 -18.53 18.42 10.98
CA ASP A 111 -18.42 19.85 10.66
C ASP A 111 -17.87 20.12 9.24
N ALA A 112 -17.27 19.12 8.59
CA ALA A 112 -16.68 19.28 7.26
C ALA A 112 -17.73 19.52 6.15
N ARG A 113 -17.38 20.33 5.15
CA ARG A 113 -18.12 20.41 3.87
C ARG A 113 -17.39 19.71 2.73
N VAL A 114 -16.07 19.64 2.81
CA VAL A 114 -15.24 18.92 1.86
C VAL A 114 -14.28 18.04 2.65
N VAL A 115 -14.31 16.75 2.37
CA VAL A 115 -13.36 15.77 2.92
C VAL A 115 -12.49 15.29 1.79
N VAL A 116 -11.17 15.45 1.94
CA VAL A 116 -10.18 14.89 1.01
C VAL A 116 -9.39 13.81 1.76
N ALA A 117 -9.38 12.58 1.24
CA ALA A 117 -8.91 11.44 2.01
C ALA A 117 -8.22 10.36 1.17
N THR A 118 -7.34 9.59 1.83
CA THR A 118 -6.87 8.31 1.29
C THR A 118 -7.95 7.26 1.49
N PRO A 119 -8.21 6.38 0.51
CA PRO A 119 -9.38 5.49 0.55
C PRO A 119 -9.37 4.51 1.71
N GLN A 120 -8.22 3.97 2.11
CA GLN A 120 -8.12 3.06 3.25
C GLN A 120 -8.62 3.69 4.55
N VAL A 121 -8.39 5.00 4.75
CA VAL A 121 -8.85 5.69 5.96
C VAL A 121 -10.36 5.78 5.99
N VAL A 122 -10.98 6.13 4.85
CA VAL A 122 -12.44 6.23 4.73
C VAL A 122 -13.09 4.86 4.84
N GLU A 123 -12.56 3.85 4.17
CA GLU A 123 -13.01 2.46 4.31
C GLU A 123 -12.99 2.02 5.77
N ASN A 124 -11.88 2.23 6.48
CA ASN A 124 -11.77 1.86 7.89
C ASN A 124 -12.78 2.60 8.75
N ASP A 125 -13.03 3.89 8.47
CA ASP A 125 -14.00 4.67 9.24
C ASP A 125 -15.45 4.27 8.94
N LEU A 126 -15.76 3.83 7.71
CA LEU A 126 -17.06 3.26 7.34
C LEU A 126 -17.27 1.89 8.00
N VAL A 127 -16.30 0.98 7.88
CA VAL A 127 -16.34 -0.34 8.52
C VAL A 127 -16.42 -0.19 10.04
N GLY A 128 -15.78 0.82 10.61
CA GLY A 128 -15.84 1.07 12.06
C GLY A 128 -17.06 1.83 12.54
N GLY A 129 -18.02 2.16 11.67
CA GLY A 129 -19.21 2.95 12.00
C GLY A 129 -18.92 4.38 12.48
N ARG A 130 -17.73 4.92 12.18
CA ARG A 130 -17.27 6.25 12.65
C ARG A 130 -17.77 7.39 11.78
N VAL A 131 -17.97 7.13 10.49
CA VAL A 131 -18.46 8.12 9.51
C VAL A 131 -19.60 7.52 8.69
N GLY A 132 -20.50 8.36 8.20
CA GLY A 132 -21.63 7.96 7.34
C GLY A 132 -21.64 8.74 6.02
N LEU A 133 -22.13 8.10 4.95
CA LEU A 133 -22.16 8.67 3.60
C LEU A 133 -23.49 9.35 3.23
N GLU A 134 -24.48 9.34 4.12
CA GLU A 134 -25.84 9.86 3.88
C GLU A 134 -25.84 11.30 3.34
N GLU A 135 -25.01 12.18 3.93
CA GLU A 135 -24.89 13.61 3.59
C GLU A 135 -23.92 13.89 2.44
N VAL A 136 -23.26 12.87 1.89
CA VAL A 136 -22.26 13.04 0.83
C VAL A 136 -22.97 13.21 -0.52
N VAL A 137 -23.05 14.44 -1.00
CA VAL A 137 -23.76 14.78 -2.25
C VAL A 137 -22.89 14.64 -3.51
N HIS A 138 -21.57 14.50 -3.35
CA HIS A 138 -20.64 14.28 -4.46
C HIS A 138 -19.42 13.50 -3.99
N CYS A 139 -19.18 12.33 -4.60
CA CYS A 139 -17.99 11.50 -4.38
C CYS A 139 -17.09 11.50 -5.62
N THR A 140 -15.83 11.85 -5.45
CA THR A 140 -14.81 11.84 -6.50
C THR A 140 -13.79 10.75 -6.26
N PHE A 141 -13.53 9.93 -7.28
CA PHE A 141 -12.49 8.90 -7.27
C PHE A 141 -11.35 9.32 -8.20
N ASP A 142 -10.24 9.82 -7.65
CA ASP A 142 -9.04 10.15 -8.41
C ASP A 142 -8.20 8.90 -8.71
N GLU A 143 -7.56 8.88 -9.89
CA GLU A 143 -6.85 7.70 -10.43
C GLU A 143 -7.72 6.43 -10.36
N CYS A 144 -8.95 6.53 -10.89
CA CYS A 144 -10.02 5.55 -10.71
C CYS A 144 -9.74 4.15 -11.31
N HIS A 145 -8.72 4.00 -12.16
CA HIS A 145 -8.25 2.72 -12.70
C HIS A 145 -7.83 1.71 -11.61
N ARG A 146 -7.72 2.15 -10.36
CA ARG A 146 -7.48 1.29 -9.19
C ARG A 146 -8.74 0.60 -8.65
N ALA A 147 -9.93 0.97 -9.11
CA ALA A 147 -11.20 0.41 -8.64
C ALA A 147 -11.45 -1.00 -9.20
N THR A 148 -10.58 -1.93 -8.86
CA THR A 148 -10.62 -3.34 -9.29
C THR A 148 -10.31 -4.25 -8.11
N GLY A 149 -10.95 -5.41 -8.05
CA GLY A 149 -10.76 -6.38 -6.96
C GLY A 149 -11.10 -5.79 -5.58
N ASP A 150 -10.29 -6.13 -4.58
CA ASP A 150 -10.49 -5.77 -3.17
C ASP A 150 -9.96 -4.37 -2.80
N TYR A 151 -9.70 -3.52 -3.79
CA TYR A 151 -9.23 -2.15 -3.53
C TYR A 151 -10.34 -1.31 -2.89
N ALA A 152 -10.02 -0.55 -1.84
CA ALA A 152 -10.97 0.24 -1.04
C ALA A 152 -11.99 1.10 -1.81
N TYR A 153 -11.66 1.55 -3.04
CA TYR A 153 -12.64 2.26 -3.89
C TYR A 153 -13.90 1.44 -4.18
N THR A 154 -13.77 0.13 -4.40
CA THR A 154 -14.91 -0.74 -4.74
C THR A 154 -15.90 -0.80 -3.59
N TYR A 155 -15.41 -1.05 -2.37
CA TYR A 155 -16.21 -1.02 -1.15
C TYR A 155 -16.85 0.36 -0.89
N ILE A 156 -16.08 1.44 -0.99
CA ILE A 156 -16.61 2.79 -0.74
C ILE A 156 -17.68 3.17 -1.78
N ALA A 157 -17.49 2.83 -3.06
CA ALA A 157 -18.47 3.12 -4.09
C ALA A 157 -19.78 2.34 -3.87
N GLU A 158 -19.68 1.05 -3.53
CA GLU A 158 -20.83 0.22 -3.19
C GLU A 158 -21.62 0.81 -2.01
N ARG A 159 -20.93 1.16 -0.92
CA ARG A 159 -21.54 1.84 0.24
C ARG A 159 -22.12 3.20 -0.13
N TYR A 160 -21.44 3.96 -0.97
CA TYR A 160 -21.90 5.29 -1.38
C TYR A 160 -23.22 5.23 -2.14
N HIS A 161 -23.37 4.30 -3.09
CA HIS A 161 -24.62 4.11 -3.82
C HIS A 161 -25.76 3.56 -2.96
N ALA A 162 -25.43 2.81 -1.90
CA ALA A 162 -26.42 2.27 -0.96
C ALA A 162 -26.89 3.30 0.07
N ASP A 163 -25.97 4.06 0.65
CA ASP A 163 -26.21 4.86 1.86
C ASP A 163 -26.53 6.33 1.56
N ALA A 164 -25.97 6.91 0.48
CA ALA A 164 -26.10 8.34 0.21
C ALA A 164 -27.53 8.72 -0.23
N LEU A 165 -28.06 9.84 0.28
CA LEU A 165 -29.41 10.31 -0.06
C LEU A 165 -29.54 10.77 -1.52
N ASN A 166 -28.44 11.29 -2.08
CA ASN A 166 -28.40 11.82 -3.45
C ASN A 166 -27.01 11.57 -4.06
N PRO A 167 -26.69 10.31 -4.42
CA PRO A 167 -25.35 9.95 -4.87
C PRO A 167 -25.03 10.59 -6.22
N LEU A 168 -23.83 11.14 -6.35
CA LEU A 168 -23.25 11.55 -7.64
C LEU A 168 -21.76 11.22 -7.65
N VAL A 169 -21.30 10.52 -8.68
CA VAL A 169 -19.93 10.03 -8.79
C VAL A 169 -19.21 10.72 -9.94
N THR A 170 -18.03 11.27 -9.65
CA THR A 170 -17.06 11.67 -10.68
C THR A 170 -15.81 10.80 -10.55
N ALA A 171 -15.62 9.88 -11.49
CA ALA A 171 -14.41 9.08 -11.58
C ALA A 171 -13.41 9.78 -12.52
N MET A 172 -12.13 9.85 -12.15
CA MET A 172 -11.12 10.56 -12.93
C MET A 172 -9.92 9.66 -13.23
N SER A 173 -9.54 9.56 -14.50
CA SER A 173 -8.29 8.89 -14.90
C SER A 173 -7.68 9.52 -16.15
N ALA A 174 -6.38 9.29 -16.37
CA ALA A 174 -5.76 9.50 -17.69
C ALA A 174 -5.77 8.24 -18.56
N SER A 175 -5.92 7.08 -17.92
CA SER A 175 -5.97 5.75 -18.54
C SER A 175 -6.76 4.87 -17.57
N PRO A 176 -8.08 4.70 -17.78
CA PRO A 176 -8.94 3.91 -16.88
C PRO A 176 -8.69 2.39 -16.98
N GLY A 177 -8.01 1.91 -18.02
CA GLY A 177 -7.70 0.49 -18.26
C GLY A 177 -7.12 0.27 -19.65
N GLY A 178 -6.42 -0.85 -19.86
CA GLY A 178 -5.72 -1.12 -21.14
C GLY A 178 -6.59 -1.79 -22.20
N ASN A 179 -7.83 -2.14 -21.86
CA ASN A 179 -8.82 -2.73 -22.75
C ASN A 179 -10.25 -2.43 -22.26
N GLU A 180 -11.23 -2.69 -23.11
CA GLU A 180 -12.67 -2.45 -22.86
C GLU A 180 -13.23 -3.19 -21.63
N GLU A 181 -12.74 -4.38 -21.31
CA GLU A 181 -13.17 -5.17 -20.16
C GLU A 181 -12.70 -4.56 -18.84
N ASP A 182 -11.45 -4.08 -18.79
CA ASP A 182 -10.90 -3.38 -17.63
C ASP A 182 -11.70 -2.10 -17.35
N ILE A 183 -12.03 -1.34 -18.39
CA ILE A 183 -12.81 -0.09 -18.30
C ILE A 183 -14.22 -0.38 -17.79
N ARG A 184 -14.90 -1.38 -18.35
CA ARG A 184 -16.22 -1.80 -17.87
C ARG A 184 -16.18 -2.21 -16.41
N THR A 185 -15.18 -2.99 -16.01
CA THR A 185 -15.01 -3.42 -14.61
C THR A 185 -14.90 -2.22 -13.67
N VAL A 186 -14.09 -1.21 -14.04
CA VAL A 186 -13.96 0.03 -13.26
C VAL A 186 -15.28 0.79 -13.20
N CYS A 187 -15.98 0.94 -14.33
CA CYS A 187 -17.27 1.62 -14.37
C CYS A 187 -18.34 0.91 -13.54
N GLU A 188 -18.43 -0.42 -13.64
CA GLU A 188 -19.34 -1.25 -12.86
C GLU A 188 -19.07 -1.12 -11.35
N ASN A 189 -17.81 -1.25 -10.94
CA ASN A 189 -17.42 -1.15 -9.53
C ASN A 189 -17.70 0.24 -8.94
N LEU A 190 -17.58 1.30 -9.74
CA LEU A 190 -17.84 2.68 -9.29
C LEU A 190 -19.29 3.13 -9.52
N GLY A 191 -20.12 2.29 -10.15
CA GLY A 191 -21.49 2.64 -10.56
C GLY A 191 -21.55 3.82 -11.55
N VAL A 192 -20.53 3.96 -12.38
CA VAL A 192 -20.46 4.96 -13.46
C VAL A 192 -21.34 4.53 -14.63
N ARG A 193 -22.06 5.48 -15.22
CA ARG A 193 -23.00 5.26 -16.33
C ARG A 193 -22.65 6.04 -17.59
N ASN A 194 -21.85 7.11 -17.44
CA ASN A 194 -21.38 7.92 -18.55
C ASN A 194 -19.85 7.92 -18.62
N VAL A 195 -19.28 7.96 -19.83
CA VAL A 195 -17.83 8.02 -20.05
C VAL A 195 -17.53 9.19 -20.97
N GLU A 196 -16.81 10.17 -20.45
CA GLU A 196 -16.44 11.38 -21.17
C GLU A 196 -14.94 11.41 -21.42
N VAL A 197 -14.54 11.49 -22.68
CA VAL A 197 -13.13 11.41 -23.09
C VAL A 197 -12.75 12.64 -23.91
N MET A 198 -11.69 13.34 -23.50
CA MET A 198 -11.04 14.35 -24.34
C MET A 198 -9.59 13.98 -24.57
N THR A 199 -9.09 14.24 -25.77
CA THR A 199 -7.70 14.01 -26.16
C THR A 199 -7.01 15.33 -26.51
N GLU A 200 -5.68 15.32 -26.67
CA GLU A 200 -4.94 16.53 -27.10
C GLU A 200 -5.27 16.95 -28.53
N ASP A 201 -5.86 16.04 -29.33
CA ASP A 201 -6.32 16.32 -30.69
C ASP A 201 -7.63 17.13 -30.72
N ASP A 202 -8.34 17.24 -29.59
CA ASP A 202 -9.56 18.06 -29.49
C ASP A 202 -9.23 19.56 -29.56
N ALA A 203 -9.94 20.28 -30.43
CA ALA A 203 -9.61 21.64 -30.82
C ALA A 203 -9.46 22.60 -29.63
N ASP A 204 -10.36 22.49 -28.64
CA ASP A 204 -10.36 23.36 -27.44
C ASP A 204 -9.31 22.93 -26.40
N VAL A 205 -8.81 21.69 -26.47
CA VAL A 205 -7.73 21.17 -25.61
C VAL A 205 -6.37 21.60 -26.15
N GLY A 206 -6.17 21.49 -27.46
CA GLY A 206 -4.93 21.86 -28.16
C GLY A 206 -4.53 23.32 -28.01
N GLU A 207 -5.48 24.22 -27.74
CA GLU A 207 -5.20 25.65 -27.47
C GLU A 207 -4.61 25.90 -26.07
N HIS A 208 -4.75 24.94 -25.16
CA HIS A 208 -4.37 25.04 -23.75
C HIS A 208 -3.26 24.05 -23.35
N THR A 209 -2.87 23.15 -24.25
CA THR A 209 -1.71 22.27 -24.09
C THR A 209 -0.45 22.94 -24.61
N TYR A 210 0.58 23.01 -23.76
CA TYR A 210 1.94 23.27 -24.19
C TYR A 210 2.72 21.96 -24.20
N ASP A 211 3.16 21.53 -25.37
CA ASP A 211 4.09 20.40 -25.46
C ASP A 211 5.37 20.71 -24.69
N THR A 212 5.58 19.97 -23.60
CA THR A 212 6.89 19.91 -22.95
C THR A 212 7.72 18.92 -23.74
N ASP A 213 8.39 19.39 -24.79
CA ASP A 213 9.29 18.58 -25.62
C ASP A 213 10.44 18.05 -24.73
N VAL A 214 10.36 16.76 -24.39
CA VAL A 214 11.40 16.05 -23.63
C VAL A 214 12.55 15.72 -24.59
N GLN A 215 13.66 16.42 -24.43
CA GLN A 215 14.84 16.25 -25.27
C GLN A 215 15.72 15.13 -24.71
N TRP A 216 15.83 14.04 -25.46
CA TRP A 216 16.70 12.93 -25.12
C TRP A 216 18.09 13.14 -25.71
N GLU A 217 19.08 13.25 -24.84
CA GLU A 217 20.48 13.42 -25.22
C GLU A 217 21.26 12.14 -25.03
N ARG A 218 21.75 11.63 -26.15
CA ARG A 218 22.53 10.40 -26.21
C ARG A 218 23.98 10.65 -25.81
N ILE A 219 24.50 9.75 -24.99
CA ILE A 219 25.84 9.82 -24.41
C ILE A 219 26.57 8.51 -24.70
N GLU A 220 27.64 8.59 -25.49
CA GLU A 220 28.54 7.45 -25.72
C GLU A 220 29.44 7.21 -24.50
N LEU A 221 29.52 5.95 -24.05
CA LEU A 221 30.39 5.55 -22.95
C LEU A 221 31.85 5.37 -23.42
N PRO A 222 32.86 5.76 -22.62
CA PRO A 222 34.26 5.48 -22.94
C PRO A 222 34.53 3.97 -22.99
N GLU A 223 35.46 3.55 -23.85
CA GLU A 223 35.86 2.14 -24.02
C GLU A 223 36.24 1.48 -22.68
N GLN A 224 36.94 2.20 -21.79
CA GLN A 224 37.30 1.65 -20.48
C GLN A 224 36.09 1.37 -19.57
N VAL A 225 35.02 2.15 -19.68
CA VAL A 225 33.78 1.95 -18.90
C VAL A 225 33.03 0.75 -19.45
N VAL A 226 32.95 0.64 -20.77
CA VAL A 226 32.40 -0.52 -21.50
C VAL A 226 33.16 -1.81 -21.12
N GLU A 227 34.48 -1.74 -21.05
CA GLU A 227 35.31 -2.88 -20.65
C GLU A 227 35.08 -3.34 -19.18
N VAL A 228 34.73 -2.42 -18.27
CA VAL A 228 34.36 -2.76 -16.89
C VAL A 228 33.00 -3.45 -16.88
N ARG A 229 32.01 -2.88 -17.59
CA ARG A 229 30.67 -3.46 -17.76
C ARG A 229 30.74 -4.87 -18.32
N ASP A 230 31.44 -5.06 -19.43
CA ASP A 230 31.49 -6.33 -20.15
C ASP A 230 32.14 -7.44 -19.30
N ALA A 231 33.16 -7.10 -18.50
CA ALA A 231 33.76 -8.04 -17.56
C ALA A 231 32.78 -8.49 -16.47
N ILE A 232 31.85 -7.64 -16.04
CA ILE A 232 30.81 -8.00 -15.07
C ILE A 232 29.70 -8.82 -15.74
N ASN A 233 29.26 -8.41 -16.94
CA ASN A 233 28.23 -9.09 -17.73
C ASN A 233 28.61 -10.54 -18.08
N GLU A 234 29.89 -10.80 -18.39
CA GLU A 234 30.39 -12.16 -18.62
C GLU A 234 30.18 -13.07 -17.40
N VAL A 235 30.33 -12.54 -16.19
CA VAL A 235 30.08 -13.29 -14.95
C VAL A 235 28.58 -13.49 -14.73
N ILE A 236 27.76 -12.47 -15.03
CA ILE A 236 26.30 -12.58 -14.93
C ILE A 236 25.80 -13.69 -15.86
N GLU A 237 26.26 -13.73 -17.11
CA GLU A 237 25.91 -14.76 -18.08
C GLU A 237 26.26 -16.16 -17.56
N ASP A 238 27.48 -16.40 -17.08
CA ASP A 238 27.88 -17.69 -16.48
C ASP A 238 27.00 -18.07 -15.27
N ARG A 239 26.60 -17.10 -14.43
CA ARG A 239 25.71 -17.38 -13.29
C ARG A 239 24.28 -17.70 -13.74
N LEU A 240 23.76 -17.01 -14.76
CA LEU A 240 22.45 -17.31 -15.32
C LEU A 240 22.43 -18.66 -16.06
N GLU A 241 23.53 -19.06 -16.71
CA GLU A 241 23.68 -20.40 -17.29
C GLU A 241 23.59 -21.49 -16.21
N LYS A 242 24.23 -21.30 -15.05
CA LYS A 242 24.08 -22.22 -13.91
C LYS A 242 22.65 -22.33 -13.41
N LEU A 243 21.93 -21.20 -13.32
CA LEU A 243 20.52 -21.19 -12.96
C LEU A 243 19.65 -21.87 -14.03
N ARG A 244 20.02 -21.77 -15.30
CA ARG A 244 19.37 -22.49 -16.40
C ARG A 244 19.61 -23.99 -16.32
N GLU A 245 20.81 -24.44 -15.96
CA GLU A 245 21.13 -25.86 -15.73
C GLU A 245 20.32 -26.47 -14.59
N LEU A 246 19.99 -25.67 -13.56
CA LEU A 246 19.08 -26.05 -12.48
C LEU A 246 17.59 -26.11 -12.91
N GLY A 247 17.26 -25.69 -14.12
CA GLY A 247 15.89 -25.73 -14.65
C GLY A 247 14.98 -24.60 -14.16
N VAL A 248 15.49 -23.64 -13.38
CA VAL A 248 14.66 -22.54 -12.84
C VAL A 248 14.43 -21.41 -13.85
N THR A 249 15.23 -21.31 -14.90
CA THR A 249 15.05 -20.33 -15.99
C THR A 249 15.41 -20.89 -17.37
N ARG A 250 14.95 -20.19 -18.41
CA ARG A 250 15.39 -20.37 -19.80
C ARG A 250 16.26 -19.21 -20.30
N VAL A 251 16.35 -18.14 -19.53
CA VAL A 251 17.07 -16.90 -19.86
C VAL A 251 18.51 -17.01 -19.36
N SER A 252 19.47 -16.67 -20.23
CA SER A 252 20.89 -16.56 -19.88
C SER A 252 21.51 -15.20 -20.17
N SER A 253 20.75 -14.28 -20.80
CA SER A 253 21.25 -12.93 -21.12
C SER A 253 21.45 -12.09 -19.86
N PRO A 254 22.54 -11.31 -19.75
CA PRO A 254 22.71 -10.30 -18.70
C PRO A 254 21.59 -9.25 -18.62
N ASP A 255 20.91 -8.98 -19.73
CA ASP A 255 19.78 -8.03 -19.83
C ASP A 255 18.45 -8.58 -19.28
N VAL A 256 18.52 -9.58 -18.39
CA VAL A 256 17.35 -10.20 -17.76
C VAL A 256 16.53 -9.19 -16.96
N SER A 257 15.21 -9.23 -17.12
CA SER A 257 14.30 -8.32 -16.43
C SER A 257 14.22 -8.61 -14.93
N GLN A 258 13.85 -7.60 -14.13
CA GLN A 258 13.62 -7.81 -12.70
C GLN A 258 12.46 -8.79 -12.44
N LYS A 259 11.42 -8.77 -13.29
CA LYS A 259 10.31 -9.72 -13.23
C LYS A 259 10.79 -11.17 -13.40
N ASP A 260 11.70 -11.41 -14.34
CA ASP A 260 12.26 -12.76 -14.55
C ASP A 260 13.18 -13.19 -13.40
N LEU A 261 13.96 -12.27 -12.82
CA LEU A 261 14.76 -12.57 -11.62
C LEU A 261 13.89 -12.92 -10.41
N ASN A 262 12.75 -12.27 -10.25
CA ASN A 262 11.79 -12.60 -9.20
C ASN A 262 11.15 -13.99 -9.45
N LYS A 263 10.81 -14.31 -10.70
CA LYS A 263 10.34 -15.66 -11.09
C LYS A 263 11.40 -16.74 -10.83
N ILE A 264 12.66 -16.45 -11.09
CA ILE A 264 13.78 -17.34 -10.76
C ILE A 264 13.84 -17.59 -9.26
N ARG A 265 13.74 -16.53 -8.45
CA ARG A 265 13.73 -16.63 -6.98
C ARG A 265 12.56 -17.48 -6.48
N ALA A 266 11.35 -17.26 -7.00
CA ALA A 266 10.16 -18.03 -6.63
C ALA A 266 10.35 -19.53 -6.90
N LYS A 267 10.88 -19.90 -8.07
CA LYS A 267 11.18 -21.30 -8.39
C LYS A 267 12.31 -21.88 -7.53
N LEU A 268 13.32 -21.09 -7.22
CA LEU A 268 14.37 -21.52 -6.29
C LEU A 268 13.82 -21.76 -4.88
N GLN A 269 12.85 -20.94 -4.45
CA GLN A 269 12.13 -21.14 -3.20
C GLN A 269 11.33 -22.43 -3.24
N GLU A 270 10.60 -22.70 -4.32
CA GLU A 270 9.88 -23.97 -4.52
C GLU A 270 10.82 -25.19 -4.43
N LEU A 271 12.04 -25.13 -4.98
CA LEU A 271 13.03 -26.21 -4.82
C LEU A 271 13.46 -26.37 -3.35
N ILE A 272 13.60 -25.27 -2.61
CA ILE A 272 13.94 -25.28 -1.18
C ILE A 272 12.80 -25.89 -0.36
N ASP A 273 11.56 -25.49 -0.64
CA ASP A 273 10.35 -25.98 0.04
C ASP A 273 10.13 -27.48 -0.24
N ASN A 274 10.64 -27.97 -1.37
CA ASN A 274 10.71 -29.40 -1.72
C ASN A 274 11.96 -30.12 -1.18
N ASP A 275 12.70 -29.54 -0.24
CA ASP A 275 13.93 -30.07 0.39
C ASP A 275 15.07 -30.39 -0.59
N GLN A 276 15.13 -29.71 -1.75
CA GLN A 276 16.17 -29.93 -2.76
C GLN A 276 17.38 -29.03 -2.48
N SER A 277 18.52 -29.66 -2.20
CA SER A 277 19.78 -28.98 -1.85
C SER A 277 20.27 -27.99 -2.92
N GLU A 278 19.89 -28.25 -4.16
CA GLU A 278 20.11 -27.44 -5.36
C GLU A 278 19.47 -26.07 -5.25
N GLY A 279 18.32 -25.95 -4.56
CA GLY A 279 17.63 -24.69 -4.33
C GLY A 279 18.48 -23.70 -3.54
N TYR A 280 19.13 -24.15 -2.46
CA TYR A 280 20.05 -23.31 -1.67
C TYR A 280 21.28 -22.86 -2.47
N GLN A 281 21.81 -23.73 -3.33
CA GLN A 281 22.93 -23.38 -4.21
C GLN A 281 22.50 -22.34 -5.24
N GLY A 282 21.34 -22.52 -5.86
CA GLY A 282 20.77 -21.58 -6.82
C GLY A 282 20.43 -20.24 -6.18
N MET A 283 19.89 -20.21 -4.95
CA MET A 283 19.64 -18.96 -4.22
C MET A 283 20.92 -18.17 -3.98
N SER A 284 22.01 -18.88 -3.67
CA SER A 284 23.33 -18.25 -3.54
C SER A 284 23.85 -17.68 -4.86
N VAL A 285 23.56 -18.30 -6.01
CA VAL A 285 23.94 -17.81 -7.35
C VAL A 285 23.07 -16.63 -7.76
N HIS A 286 21.76 -16.69 -7.48
CA HIS A 286 20.82 -15.59 -7.71
C HIS A 286 21.25 -14.32 -6.95
N ALA A 287 21.66 -14.45 -5.69
CA ALA A 287 22.21 -13.35 -4.92
C ALA A 287 23.48 -12.75 -5.54
N GLU A 288 24.36 -13.56 -6.16
CA GLU A 288 25.52 -13.07 -6.90
C GLU A 288 25.08 -12.26 -8.15
N VAL A 289 24.08 -12.76 -8.91
CA VAL A 289 23.52 -12.04 -10.07
C VAL A 289 22.97 -10.68 -9.66
N MET A 290 22.18 -10.60 -8.58
CA MET A 290 21.64 -9.33 -8.09
C MET A 290 22.75 -8.32 -7.76
N LYS A 291 23.82 -8.76 -7.08
CA LYS A 291 24.96 -7.92 -6.74
C LYS A 291 25.76 -7.46 -7.97
N LEU A 292 25.91 -8.31 -8.97
CA LEU A 292 26.64 -7.97 -10.20
C LEU A 292 25.81 -7.03 -11.07
N ARG A 293 24.49 -7.23 -11.18
CA ARG A 293 23.59 -6.30 -11.88
C ARG A 293 23.62 -4.91 -11.28
N ARG A 294 23.69 -4.79 -9.95
CA ARG A 294 23.89 -3.48 -9.30
C ARG A 294 25.22 -2.84 -9.71
N ALA A 295 26.30 -3.61 -9.85
CA ALA A 295 27.58 -3.05 -10.32
C ALA A 295 27.50 -2.55 -11.78
N VAL A 296 26.80 -3.29 -12.65
CA VAL A 296 26.53 -2.90 -14.05
C VAL A 296 25.75 -1.59 -14.10
N GLU A 297 24.66 -1.51 -13.34
CA GLU A 297 23.86 -0.28 -13.23
C GLU A 297 24.73 0.92 -12.82
N LEU A 298 25.51 0.79 -11.74
CA LEU A 298 26.36 1.89 -11.25
C LEU A 298 27.40 2.36 -12.29
N VAL A 299 27.98 1.45 -13.07
CA VAL A 299 29.01 1.80 -14.07
C VAL A 299 28.42 2.38 -15.35
N GLU A 300 27.21 1.96 -15.74
CA GLU A 300 26.50 2.43 -16.93
C GLU A 300 25.82 3.79 -16.72
N THR A 301 25.11 3.94 -15.59
CA THR A 301 24.14 5.03 -15.43
C THR A 301 24.65 6.17 -14.56
N GLN A 302 25.51 5.87 -13.57
CA GLN A 302 25.99 6.82 -12.56
C GLN A 302 27.44 7.28 -12.81
N SER A 303 28.40 6.53 -12.27
CA SER A 303 29.81 6.89 -12.34
C SER A 303 30.73 5.71 -12.03
N VAL A 304 31.97 5.79 -12.56
CA VAL A 304 33.02 4.81 -12.22
C VAL A 304 33.39 4.88 -10.72
N GLU A 305 33.25 6.05 -10.10
CA GLU A 305 33.47 6.20 -8.66
C GLU A 305 32.41 5.48 -7.82
N SER A 306 31.15 5.52 -8.25
CA SER A 306 30.04 4.81 -7.61
C SER A 306 30.29 3.30 -7.60
N VAL A 307 30.71 2.72 -8.73
CA VAL A 307 31.03 1.29 -8.80
C VAL A 307 32.30 0.93 -7.99
N ARG A 308 33.31 1.81 -7.90
CA ARG A 308 34.49 1.61 -7.03
C ARG A 308 34.09 1.52 -5.56
N ARG A 309 33.31 2.49 -5.06
CA ARG A 309 32.80 2.49 -3.67
C ARG A 309 31.96 1.25 -3.39
N TYR A 310 31.10 0.88 -4.33
CA TYR A 310 30.34 -0.37 -4.24
C TYR A 310 31.24 -1.61 -4.14
N PHE A 311 32.27 -1.72 -4.98
CA PHE A 311 33.22 -2.82 -4.92
C PHE A 311 34.08 -2.83 -3.65
N GLU A 312 34.38 -1.66 -3.08
CA GLU A 312 35.02 -1.56 -1.78
C GLU A 312 34.10 -2.07 -0.66
N ARG A 313 32.82 -1.68 -0.66
CA ARG A 313 31.81 -2.22 0.27
C ARG A 313 31.69 -3.73 0.15
N GLN A 314 31.62 -4.28 -1.07
CA GLN A 314 31.58 -5.73 -1.28
C GLN A 314 32.87 -6.43 -0.77
N ARG A 315 34.05 -5.82 -0.96
CA ARG A 315 35.32 -6.33 -0.42
C ARG A 315 35.31 -6.37 1.11
N ASN A 316 34.79 -5.32 1.76
CA ASN A 316 34.70 -5.24 3.21
C ASN A 316 33.68 -6.24 3.76
N ALA A 317 32.50 -6.35 3.14
CA ALA A 317 31.49 -7.33 3.49
C ALA A 317 31.97 -8.79 3.30
N ALA A 318 32.84 -9.05 2.31
CA ALA A 318 33.43 -10.38 2.13
C ALA A 318 34.50 -10.73 3.20
N ARG A 319 35.04 -9.73 3.90
CA ARG A 319 36.08 -9.88 4.94
C ARG A 319 35.52 -9.92 6.36
N SER A 320 34.24 -9.60 6.57
CA SER A 320 33.62 -9.57 7.90
C SER A 320 33.42 -10.98 8.48
N SER A 321 33.41 -11.07 9.82
CA SER A 321 33.05 -12.30 10.53
C SER A 321 31.57 -12.62 10.30
N GLY A 322 31.28 -13.64 9.50
CA GLY A 322 29.91 -13.97 9.06
C GLY A 322 29.64 -13.76 7.57
N ALA A 323 30.65 -13.32 6.80
CA ALA A 323 30.53 -13.15 5.35
C ALA A 323 30.03 -14.42 4.65
N SER A 324 29.00 -14.27 3.81
CA SER A 324 28.46 -15.40 3.04
C SER A 324 29.49 -15.93 2.03
N LYS A 325 29.47 -17.24 1.79
CA LYS A 325 30.31 -17.86 0.76
C LYS A 325 30.08 -17.25 -0.63
N ALA A 326 28.86 -16.76 -0.90
CA ALA A 326 28.50 -16.04 -2.12
C ALA A 326 29.32 -14.75 -2.28
N SER A 327 29.35 -13.90 -1.24
CA SER A 327 30.11 -12.65 -1.25
C SER A 327 31.61 -12.89 -1.40
N GLN A 328 32.13 -13.92 -0.74
CA GLN A 328 33.55 -14.30 -0.88
C GLN A 328 33.88 -14.78 -2.29
N ARG A 329 33.04 -15.63 -2.90
CA ARG A 329 33.22 -16.10 -4.28
C ARG A 329 33.17 -14.94 -5.27
N LEU A 330 32.16 -14.09 -5.18
CA LEU A 330 31.97 -12.92 -6.04
C LEU A 330 33.22 -12.01 -6.06
N VAL A 331 33.75 -11.64 -4.89
CA VAL A 331 34.94 -10.78 -4.80
C VAL A 331 36.21 -11.50 -5.27
N SER A 332 36.23 -12.84 -5.20
CA SER A 332 37.36 -13.65 -5.63
C SER A 332 37.39 -13.96 -7.14
N GLU A 333 36.26 -13.78 -7.84
CA GLU A 333 36.06 -14.09 -9.25
C GLU A 333 37.04 -13.30 -10.14
N PRO A 334 37.81 -13.97 -11.05
CA PRO A 334 38.81 -13.32 -11.89
C PRO A 334 38.30 -12.13 -12.70
N LYS A 335 37.12 -12.25 -13.32
CA LYS A 335 36.53 -11.19 -14.14
C LYS A 335 36.02 -10.01 -13.30
N VAL A 336 35.49 -10.26 -12.11
CA VAL A 336 35.14 -9.20 -11.15
C VAL A 336 36.40 -8.46 -10.68
N LYS A 337 37.51 -9.16 -10.42
CA LYS A 337 38.80 -8.52 -10.09
C LYS A 337 39.35 -7.70 -11.24
N GLU A 338 39.21 -8.18 -12.47
CA GLU A 338 39.57 -7.43 -13.67
C GLU A 338 38.75 -6.14 -13.77
N ALA A 339 37.43 -6.22 -13.57
CA ALA A 339 36.52 -5.07 -13.54
C ALA A 339 36.91 -4.07 -12.44
N MET A 340 37.21 -4.54 -11.22
CA MET A 340 37.69 -3.70 -10.12
C MET A 340 38.98 -2.96 -10.49
N ARG A 341 39.97 -3.66 -11.07
CA ARG A 341 41.24 -3.05 -11.47
C ARG A 341 41.05 -2.00 -12.56
N LYS A 342 40.23 -2.30 -13.59
CA LYS A 342 39.93 -1.36 -14.67
C LYS A 342 39.18 -0.13 -14.16
N ALA A 343 38.23 -0.34 -13.24
CA ALA A 343 37.55 0.74 -12.56
C ALA A 343 38.57 1.59 -11.80
N ASP A 344 39.46 1.00 -11.00
CA ASP A 344 40.51 1.72 -10.24
C ASP A 344 41.50 2.50 -11.13
N GLU A 345 41.77 2.04 -12.36
CA GLU A 345 42.67 2.70 -13.33
C GLU A 345 42.01 3.85 -14.14
N PHE A 346 40.69 4.03 -14.03
CA PHE A 346 39.97 5.07 -14.77
C PHE A 346 40.16 6.46 -14.16
N ASP A 347 40.97 7.31 -14.80
CA ASP A 347 41.25 8.68 -14.32
C ASP A 347 40.24 9.75 -14.80
N GLY A 348 39.07 9.33 -15.31
CA GLY A 348 38.05 10.21 -15.88
C GLY A 348 36.81 10.42 -15.01
N LEU A 349 35.91 11.29 -15.49
CA LEU A 349 34.52 11.36 -15.02
C LEU A 349 33.60 10.70 -16.03
N HIS A 350 32.46 10.20 -15.55
CA HIS A 350 31.40 9.71 -16.42
C HIS A 350 30.94 10.84 -17.37
N PRO A 351 30.76 10.60 -18.69
CA PRO A 351 30.53 11.70 -19.64
C PRO A 351 29.29 12.54 -19.33
N LYS A 352 28.26 11.95 -18.69
CA LYS A 352 27.05 12.65 -18.25
C LYS A 352 27.33 13.85 -17.34
N PHE A 353 28.33 13.79 -16.45
CA PHE A 353 28.70 14.93 -15.59
C PHE A 353 29.08 16.15 -16.42
N ARG A 354 29.93 15.95 -17.42
CA ARG A 354 30.36 17.04 -18.31
C ARG A 354 29.19 17.58 -19.10
N ARG A 355 28.26 16.73 -19.55
CA ARG A 355 27.08 17.17 -20.29
C ARG A 355 26.12 17.96 -19.40
N ALA A 356 25.86 17.49 -18.17
CA ALA A 356 25.06 18.22 -17.19
C ALA A 356 25.59 19.64 -16.98
N ARG A 357 26.89 19.80 -16.69
CA ARG A 357 27.50 21.13 -16.55
C ARG A 357 27.35 22.00 -17.79
N MET A 358 27.46 21.43 -19.00
CA MET A 358 27.29 22.19 -20.24
C MET A 358 25.86 22.72 -20.39
N LEU A 359 24.85 21.89 -20.08
CA LEU A 359 23.45 22.28 -20.15
C LEU A 359 23.12 23.36 -19.11
N LEU A 360 23.59 23.21 -17.88
CA LEU A 360 23.43 24.22 -16.84
C LEU A 360 24.10 25.54 -17.23
N ALA A 361 25.32 25.49 -17.79
CA ALA A 361 26.03 26.69 -18.23
C ALA A 361 25.35 27.38 -19.43
N GLU A 362 24.73 26.61 -20.32
CA GLU A 362 23.92 27.13 -21.42
C GLU A 362 22.68 27.85 -20.87
N THR A 363 21.92 27.17 -20.01
CA THR A 363 20.68 27.73 -19.46
C THR A 363 20.91 28.93 -18.53
N LEU A 364 21.75 28.79 -17.50
CA LEU A 364 21.99 29.83 -16.49
C LEU A 364 22.91 30.95 -17.01
N GLY A 365 23.82 30.63 -17.94
CA GLY A 365 24.86 31.55 -18.39
C GLY A 365 24.58 32.26 -19.71
N ILE A 366 23.84 31.63 -20.63
CA ILE A 366 23.62 32.14 -22.01
C ILE A 366 22.15 32.49 -22.22
N GLU A 367 21.24 31.62 -21.78
CA GLU A 367 19.79 31.77 -21.98
C GLU A 367 19.13 32.68 -20.92
N GLU A 368 19.92 33.23 -19.99
CA GLU A 368 19.44 34.07 -18.88
C GLU A 368 18.42 33.36 -17.97
N GLY A 369 18.48 32.02 -17.89
CA GLY A 369 17.70 31.24 -16.94
C GLY A 369 18.14 31.48 -15.50
N GLU A 370 17.23 31.28 -14.56
CA GLU A 370 17.44 31.57 -13.14
C GLU A 370 17.55 30.30 -12.29
N ARG A 371 16.85 29.22 -12.65
CA ARG A 371 16.73 28.01 -11.81
C ARG A 371 16.76 26.73 -12.61
N VAL A 372 17.48 25.73 -12.09
CA VAL A 372 17.62 24.40 -12.68
C VAL A 372 17.40 23.32 -11.63
N ILE A 373 16.72 22.24 -12.01
CA ILE A 373 16.62 21.02 -11.20
C ILE A 373 17.32 19.88 -11.93
N VAL A 374 18.15 19.13 -11.20
CA VAL A 374 18.81 17.92 -11.68
C VAL A 374 18.28 16.71 -10.91
N PHE A 375 17.61 15.78 -11.59
CA PHE A 375 17.12 14.53 -11.02
C PHE A 375 18.10 13.37 -11.23
N THR A 376 18.24 12.51 -10.23
CA THR A 376 19.00 11.24 -10.28
C THR A 376 18.34 10.15 -9.42
N GLU A 377 18.66 8.88 -9.64
CA GLU A 377 18.07 7.77 -8.87
C GLU A 377 18.75 7.53 -7.51
N SER A 378 19.98 8.02 -7.32
CA SER A 378 20.83 7.62 -6.19
C SER A 378 21.32 8.81 -5.38
N ARG A 379 21.33 8.67 -4.05
CA ARG A 379 21.87 9.68 -3.14
C ARG A 379 23.37 9.89 -3.33
N ASP A 380 24.12 8.80 -3.51
CA ASP A 380 25.56 8.84 -3.83
C ASP A 380 25.80 9.71 -5.09
N THR A 381 24.92 9.60 -6.09
CA THR A 381 25.01 10.40 -7.32
C THR A 381 24.58 11.83 -7.10
N ALA A 382 23.54 12.07 -6.29
CA ALA A 382 23.07 13.42 -5.96
C ALA A 382 24.15 14.22 -5.22
N GLU A 383 24.84 13.59 -4.26
CA GLU A 383 25.98 14.20 -3.56
C GLU A 383 27.13 14.47 -4.53
N ALA A 384 27.55 13.48 -5.32
CA ALA A 384 28.63 13.65 -6.29
C ALA A 384 28.33 14.73 -7.35
N LEU A 385 27.08 14.84 -7.79
CA LEU A 385 26.63 15.89 -8.70
C LEU A 385 26.62 17.25 -8.03
N THR A 386 26.16 17.34 -6.77
CA THR A 386 26.16 18.59 -6.00
C THR A 386 27.58 19.11 -5.84
N ASP A 387 28.53 18.26 -5.45
CA ASP A 387 29.94 18.62 -5.32
C ASP A 387 30.54 19.08 -6.65
N PHE A 388 30.31 18.31 -7.73
CA PHE A 388 30.85 18.60 -9.05
C PHE A 388 30.28 19.88 -9.67
N LEU A 389 28.98 20.12 -9.53
CA LEU A 389 28.31 21.32 -10.04
C LEU A 389 28.60 22.54 -9.15
N GLY A 390 28.77 22.32 -7.84
CA GLY A 390 29.15 23.32 -6.85
C GLY A 390 30.49 24.02 -7.12
N GLU A 391 31.36 23.43 -7.96
CA GLU A 391 32.57 24.11 -8.44
C GLU A 391 32.28 25.35 -9.30
N HIS A 392 31.07 25.45 -9.86
CA HIS A 392 30.69 26.47 -10.84
C HIS A 392 29.33 27.14 -10.60
N PHE A 393 28.42 26.52 -9.85
CA PHE A 393 27.06 26.99 -9.57
C PHE A 393 26.75 26.92 -8.07
N ASP A 394 25.76 27.67 -7.58
CA ASP A 394 25.21 27.45 -6.24
C ASP A 394 24.24 26.26 -6.27
N ALA A 395 24.78 25.07 -5.98
CA ALA A 395 24.07 23.80 -6.04
C ALA A 395 23.84 23.22 -4.64
N ARG A 396 22.60 22.79 -4.37
CA ARG A 396 22.23 22.12 -3.12
C ARG A 396 21.53 20.79 -3.37
N ARG A 397 21.78 19.83 -2.46
CA ARG A 397 21.18 18.48 -2.52
C ARG A 397 19.78 18.46 -1.93
N PHE A 398 18.92 17.60 -2.45
CA PHE A 398 17.58 17.30 -1.94
C PHE A 398 17.32 15.79 -1.98
N VAL A 399 17.27 15.12 -0.83
CA VAL A 399 17.13 13.66 -0.71
C VAL A 399 16.09 13.26 0.32
N GLY A 400 15.64 12.00 0.30
CA GLY A 400 14.65 11.45 1.24
C GLY A 400 15.11 11.38 2.70
N GLN A 401 14.17 11.06 3.61
CA GLN A 401 14.35 11.13 5.07
C GLN A 401 15.12 9.97 5.71
N GLY A 402 14.96 8.74 5.23
CA GLY A 402 15.59 7.58 5.86
C GLY A 402 17.12 7.62 5.74
N ASP A 403 17.85 7.06 6.69
CA ASP A 403 19.30 6.91 6.57
C ASP A 403 19.66 5.67 5.73
N ALA A 404 20.68 5.79 4.88
CA ALA A 404 21.21 4.65 4.11
C ALA A 404 22.70 4.49 4.40
N ASP A 405 23.22 3.26 4.24
CA ASP A 405 24.63 2.94 4.44
C ASP A 405 25.57 3.86 3.62
N GLY A 406 26.04 4.93 4.25
CA GLY A 406 27.03 5.88 3.70
C GLY A 406 26.53 7.26 3.30
N SER A 407 25.23 7.60 3.44
CA SER A 407 24.73 8.98 3.22
C SER A 407 23.58 9.33 4.17
N ASP A 408 23.71 10.42 4.91
CA ASP A 408 22.65 10.94 5.79
C ASP A 408 21.45 11.42 4.95
N GLY A 409 20.24 11.07 5.40
CA GLY A 409 18.99 11.59 4.83
C GLY A 409 18.83 13.11 5.04
N MET A 410 17.68 13.65 4.65
CA MET A 410 17.26 15.00 5.05
C MET A 410 15.98 14.91 5.85
N THR A 411 15.93 15.55 7.01
CA THR A 411 14.69 15.66 7.79
C THR A 411 13.62 16.42 7.01
N GLN A 412 12.34 16.20 7.36
CA GLN A 412 11.22 16.92 6.73
C GLN A 412 11.36 18.44 6.84
N LYS A 413 11.91 18.91 7.95
CA LYS A 413 12.19 20.32 8.18
C LYS A 413 13.25 20.86 7.22
N GLU A 414 14.37 20.14 7.06
CA GLU A 414 15.43 20.52 6.13
C GLU A 414 14.97 20.50 4.67
N GLN A 415 14.13 19.52 4.30
CA GLN A 415 13.51 19.47 2.98
C GLN A 415 12.65 20.71 2.72
N ARG A 416 11.79 21.08 3.66
CA ARG A 416 10.93 22.28 3.54
C ARG A 416 11.75 23.56 3.45
N GLU A 417 12.74 23.74 4.31
CA GLU A 417 13.64 24.91 4.30
C GLU A 417 14.38 25.01 2.96
N THR A 418 14.97 23.91 2.47
CA THR A 418 15.70 23.88 1.18
C THR A 418 14.79 24.25 0.00
N LEU A 419 13.53 23.84 0.02
CA LEU A 419 12.56 24.20 -1.03
C LEU A 419 12.13 25.66 -0.97
N GLU A 420 11.91 26.20 0.23
CA GLU A 420 11.60 27.63 0.41
C GLU A 420 12.76 28.51 -0.09
N GLU A 421 13.99 28.14 0.22
CA GLU A 421 15.20 28.81 -0.27
C GLU A 421 15.34 28.71 -1.79
N PHE A 422 15.06 27.53 -2.37
CA PHE A 422 15.09 27.35 -3.83
C PHE A 422 14.02 28.21 -4.53
N ARG A 423 12.79 28.23 -3.98
CA ARG A 423 11.65 29.01 -4.50
C ARG A 423 11.91 30.51 -4.43
N SER A 424 12.57 30.97 -3.37
CA SER A 424 12.91 32.40 -3.19
C SER A 424 14.12 32.84 -4.02
N GLY A 425 14.81 31.91 -4.71
CA GLY A 425 15.96 32.20 -5.55
C GLY A 425 17.27 32.39 -4.78
N GLU A 426 17.38 31.83 -3.57
CA GLU A 426 18.63 31.89 -2.79
C GLU A 426 19.78 31.09 -3.40
N PHE A 427 19.47 30.07 -4.21
CA PHE A 427 20.42 29.31 -5.01
C PHE A 427 19.78 28.85 -6.32
N GLU A 428 20.61 28.49 -7.31
CA GLU A 428 20.18 28.32 -8.69
C GLU A 428 20.03 26.85 -9.13
N VAL A 429 20.69 25.90 -8.45
CA VAL A 429 20.63 24.46 -8.81
C VAL A 429 20.17 23.59 -7.65
N LEU A 430 19.06 22.87 -7.85
CA LEU A 430 18.59 21.81 -6.94
C LEU A 430 18.93 20.43 -7.50
N VAL A 431 19.71 19.62 -6.79
CA VAL A 431 20.03 18.24 -7.19
C VAL A 431 19.21 17.27 -6.33
N SER A 432 18.28 16.55 -6.95
CA SER A 432 17.25 15.79 -6.24
C SER A 432 17.20 14.30 -6.60
N THR A 433 16.90 13.44 -5.62
CA THR A 433 16.55 12.02 -5.88
C THR A 433 15.08 11.84 -6.24
N SER A 434 14.71 10.69 -6.83
CA SER A 434 13.32 10.29 -7.15
C SER A 434 12.36 10.25 -5.95
N VAL A 435 12.87 10.16 -4.71
CA VAL A 435 12.04 10.25 -3.48
C VAL A 435 11.35 11.61 -3.34
N ALA A 436 11.83 12.62 -4.06
CA ALA A 436 11.25 13.95 -4.15
C ALA A 436 10.17 14.08 -5.23
N GLU A 437 9.76 12.98 -5.87
CA GLU A 437 8.86 13.05 -7.01
C GLU A 437 7.38 13.15 -6.58
N GLU A 438 7.02 12.45 -5.51
CA GLU A 438 5.68 12.49 -4.92
C GLU A 438 5.62 13.68 -3.94
N GLY A 439 4.77 14.67 -4.24
CA GLY A 439 4.48 15.79 -3.34
C GLY A 439 5.36 17.03 -3.48
N LEU A 440 6.45 16.99 -4.25
CA LEU A 440 7.24 18.20 -4.52
C LEU A 440 6.55 19.00 -5.60
N ASP A 441 5.79 20.02 -5.20
CA ASP A 441 5.37 21.07 -6.13
C ASP A 441 6.63 21.73 -6.70
N VAL A 442 6.99 21.31 -7.91
CA VAL A 442 8.23 21.65 -8.59
C VAL A 442 8.10 23.10 -9.02
N PRO A 443 8.88 24.04 -8.44
CA PRO A 443 8.72 25.44 -8.76
C PRO A 443 9.00 25.71 -10.24
N GLU A 444 8.55 26.86 -10.74
CA GLU A 444 8.88 27.28 -12.10
C GLU A 444 10.39 27.38 -12.29
N VAL A 445 10.93 26.44 -13.08
CA VAL A 445 12.35 26.34 -13.44
C VAL A 445 12.55 26.33 -14.95
N ASP A 446 13.70 26.82 -15.37
CA ASP A 446 14.07 27.01 -16.78
C ASP A 446 14.57 25.70 -17.41
N LEU A 447 15.21 24.85 -16.61
CA LEU A 447 15.66 23.52 -17.02
C LEU A 447 15.34 22.47 -15.96
N VAL A 448 14.73 21.38 -16.41
CA VAL A 448 14.70 20.11 -15.66
C VAL A 448 15.61 19.12 -16.38
N LEU A 449 16.65 18.68 -15.70
CA LEU A 449 17.65 17.76 -16.23
C LEU A 449 17.53 16.41 -15.51
N PHE A 450 17.21 15.36 -16.23
CA PHE A 450 17.30 13.98 -15.75
C PHE A 450 18.69 13.44 -16.06
N PHE A 451 19.50 13.24 -15.02
CA PHE A 451 20.83 12.65 -15.15
C PHE A 451 20.77 11.17 -15.58
N GLU A 452 19.72 10.48 -15.15
CA GLU A 452 19.34 9.13 -15.55
C GLU A 452 17.84 9.16 -15.90
N PRO A 453 17.35 8.28 -16.79
CA PRO A 453 15.93 8.21 -17.07
C PRO A 453 15.19 7.77 -15.81
N VAL A 454 14.46 8.69 -15.18
CA VAL A 454 13.57 8.42 -14.05
C VAL A 454 12.14 8.48 -14.59
N PRO A 455 11.54 7.37 -15.05
CA PRO A 455 10.32 7.42 -15.86
C PRO A 455 9.15 8.06 -15.14
N THR A 456 9.03 7.80 -13.84
CA THR A 456 8.02 8.38 -12.98
C THR A 456 8.21 9.90 -12.94
N ALA A 457 9.42 10.39 -12.64
CA ALA A 457 9.67 11.82 -12.49
C ALA A 457 9.59 12.58 -13.81
N ILE A 458 10.01 11.95 -14.92
CA ILE A 458 9.80 12.47 -16.28
C ILE A 458 8.31 12.67 -16.50
N ARG A 459 7.47 11.69 -16.15
CA ARG A 459 6.01 11.86 -16.23
C ARG A 459 5.54 12.97 -15.33
N SER A 460 5.92 13.00 -14.04
CA SER A 460 5.50 14.07 -13.12
C SER A 460 5.77 15.47 -13.68
N VAL A 461 6.94 15.67 -14.30
CA VAL A 461 7.32 16.92 -14.96
C VAL A 461 6.52 17.18 -16.23
N GLN A 462 6.25 16.17 -17.07
CA GLN A 462 5.35 16.28 -18.21
C GLN A 462 3.91 16.64 -17.77
N ARG A 463 3.39 16.00 -16.70
CA ARG A 463 2.07 16.27 -16.11
C ARG A 463 1.96 17.74 -15.66
N LYS A 464 2.98 18.24 -14.95
CA LYS A 464 3.04 19.63 -14.44
C LYS A 464 3.30 20.67 -15.54
N GLY A 465 4.07 20.30 -16.57
CA GLY A 465 4.29 21.14 -17.75
C GLY A 465 3.01 21.42 -18.54
N ARG A 466 2.02 20.51 -18.45
CA ARG A 466 0.70 20.63 -19.08
C ARG A 466 -0.32 21.44 -18.25
N THR A 467 -0.19 21.51 -16.92
CA THR A 467 -1.18 22.20 -16.05
C THR A 467 -0.97 23.70 -15.82
N GLY A 468 0.26 24.23 -15.91
CA GLY A 468 0.50 25.54 -15.28
C GLY A 468 1.74 26.33 -15.67
N ARG A 469 2.49 25.96 -16.72
CA ARG A 469 3.63 26.78 -17.13
C ARG A 469 3.18 28.00 -17.92
N GLN A 470 3.42 29.20 -17.37
CA GLN A 470 3.38 30.44 -18.16
C GLN A 470 4.61 30.59 -19.07
N THR A 471 5.69 29.83 -18.82
CA THR A 471 6.99 29.93 -19.52
C THR A 471 7.51 28.57 -20.02
N LYS A 472 8.14 28.55 -21.20
CA LYS A 472 8.72 27.36 -21.86
C LYS A 472 10.01 26.87 -21.18
N GLY A 473 9.92 26.24 -20.01
CA GLY A 473 11.11 25.58 -19.44
C GLY A 473 11.46 24.30 -20.21
N LYS A 474 12.75 24.03 -20.37
CA LYS A 474 13.29 22.89 -21.12
C LYS A 474 13.34 21.63 -20.24
N VAL A 475 13.03 20.47 -20.82
CA VAL A 475 13.24 19.17 -20.13
C VAL A 475 14.23 18.35 -20.94
N VAL A 476 15.30 17.91 -20.29
CA VAL A 476 16.37 17.13 -20.93
C VAL A 476 16.59 15.84 -20.16
N VAL A 477 16.71 14.71 -20.86
CA VAL A 477 17.07 13.42 -20.28
C VAL A 477 18.39 12.95 -20.88
N LEU A 478 19.38 12.71 -20.03
CA LEU A 478 20.65 12.12 -20.43
C LEU A 478 20.50 10.59 -20.49
N MET A 479 20.88 10.01 -21.63
CA MET A 479 20.77 8.58 -21.89
C MET A 479 22.11 8.04 -22.37
N ALA A 480 22.72 7.14 -21.61
CA ALA A 480 23.88 6.39 -22.08
C ALA A 480 23.45 5.36 -23.15
N GLU A 481 24.10 5.38 -24.31
CA GLU A 481 23.78 4.44 -25.41
C GLU A 481 24.18 3.01 -25.07
N ASP A 482 23.42 2.01 -25.56
CA ASP A 482 23.65 0.58 -25.29
C ASP A 482 23.70 0.25 -23.78
N THR A 483 22.82 0.89 -23.00
CA THR A 483 22.68 0.66 -21.56
C THR A 483 21.21 0.52 -21.16
N ARG A 484 20.96 0.27 -19.87
CA ARG A 484 19.62 0.31 -19.28
C ARG A 484 18.86 1.63 -19.53
N ASP A 485 19.56 2.76 -19.69
CA ASP A 485 18.91 4.04 -19.97
C ASP A 485 18.08 3.98 -21.27
N GLU A 486 18.60 3.31 -22.30
CA GLU A 486 17.92 3.16 -23.59
C GLU A 486 16.69 2.26 -23.49
N ALA A 487 16.72 1.23 -22.64
CA ALA A 487 15.53 0.45 -22.34
C ALA A 487 14.42 1.31 -21.75
N TYR A 488 14.76 2.23 -20.83
CA TYR A 488 13.79 3.15 -20.25
C TYR A 488 13.24 4.17 -21.25
N PHE A 489 14.06 4.65 -22.18
CA PHE A 489 13.60 5.48 -23.29
C PHE A 489 12.50 4.79 -24.11
N TRP A 490 12.74 3.54 -24.52
CA TRP A 490 11.76 2.77 -25.30
C TRP A 490 10.50 2.43 -24.48
N ILE A 491 10.65 2.12 -23.19
CA ILE A 491 9.50 1.88 -22.29
C ILE A 491 8.66 3.16 -22.14
N SER A 492 9.29 4.33 -21.95
CA SER A 492 8.57 5.59 -21.82
C SER A 492 7.80 5.93 -23.09
N ARG A 493 8.45 5.84 -24.26
CA ARG A 493 7.86 6.05 -25.59
C ARG A 493 6.66 5.13 -25.83
N ARG A 494 6.83 3.84 -25.49
CA ARG A 494 5.78 2.85 -25.69
C ARG A 494 4.57 3.11 -24.81
N ARG A 495 4.78 3.43 -23.52
CA ARG A 495 3.67 3.70 -22.59
C ARG A 495 2.92 5.01 -22.90
N GLU A 496 3.63 6.01 -23.43
CA GLU A 496 3.01 7.25 -23.91
C GLU A 496 2.10 6.96 -25.12
N GLN A 497 2.59 6.16 -26.08
CA GLN A 497 1.78 5.69 -27.21
C GLN A 497 0.60 4.83 -26.77
N GLU A 498 0.81 3.87 -25.86
CA GLU A 498 -0.26 3.03 -25.32
C GLU A 498 -1.36 3.87 -24.68
N MET A 499 -1.02 4.91 -23.90
CA MET A 499 -2.01 5.82 -23.30
C MET A 499 -2.75 6.67 -24.35
N GLU A 500 -2.06 7.16 -25.39
CA GLU A 500 -2.70 7.90 -26.50
C GLU A 500 -3.66 7.00 -27.28
N ASP A 501 -3.25 5.78 -27.59
CA ASP A 501 -4.06 4.79 -28.30
C ASP A 501 -5.27 4.38 -27.43
N GLU A 502 -5.07 4.10 -26.14
CA GLU A 502 -6.15 3.80 -25.18
C GLU A 502 -7.20 4.91 -25.12
N LEU A 503 -6.79 6.19 -25.02
CA LEU A 503 -7.72 7.32 -25.00
C LEU A 503 -8.50 7.48 -26.31
N ARG A 504 -7.88 7.16 -27.46
CA ARG A 504 -8.59 7.16 -28.76
C ARG A 504 -9.60 6.03 -28.84
N ASP A 505 -9.20 4.82 -28.47
CA ASP A 505 -10.08 3.64 -28.46
C ASP A 505 -11.26 3.85 -27.48
N LEU A 506 -11.00 4.46 -26.32
CA LEU A 506 -12.02 4.84 -25.34
C LEU A 506 -13.02 5.86 -25.88
N LYS A 507 -12.55 6.84 -26.66
CA LYS A 507 -13.42 7.85 -27.27
C LYS A 507 -14.35 7.22 -28.30
N ASP A 508 -13.81 6.34 -29.15
CA ASP A 508 -14.61 5.57 -30.10
C ASP A 508 -15.65 4.69 -29.38
N LEU A 509 -15.28 4.06 -28.25
CA LEU A 509 -16.18 3.25 -27.43
C LEU A 509 -17.26 4.09 -26.72
N ALA A 510 -16.90 5.27 -26.21
CA ALA A 510 -17.85 6.18 -25.56
C ALA A 510 -18.95 6.62 -26.55
N ASP A 511 -18.56 6.96 -27.78
CA ASP A 511 -19.48 7.28 -28.87
C ASP A 511 -20.44 6.10 -29.18
N ASP A 512 -19.95 4.85 -29.11
CA ASP A 512 -20.76 3.64 -29.30
C ASP A 512 -21.72 3.38 -28.12
N ILE A 513 -21.27 3.58 -26.87
CA ILE A 513 -22.09 3.41 -25.66
C ILE A 513 -23.24 4.44 -25.61
N GLU A 514 -22.98 5.70 -25.98
CA GLU A 514 -24.03 6.72 -26.13
C GLU A 514 -25.07 6.31 -27.20
N GLY A 515 -24.62 5.67 -28.28
CA GLY A 515 -25.46 5.14 -29.35
C GLY A 515 -26.45 4.07 -28.86
N ASP A 516 -25.97 3.09 -28.10
CA ASP A 516 -26.78 1.97 -27.58
C ASP A 516 -27.76 2.41 -26.47
N LEU A 517 -27.37 3.37 -25.63
CA LEU A 517 -28.24 3.96 -24.60
C LEU A 517 -29.33 4.85 -25.21
N GLY A 518 -29.03 5.55 -26.30
CA GLY A 518 -29.98 6.38 -27.05
C GLY A 518 -31.08 5.57 -27.78
N GLU A 519 -30.80 4.34 -28.20
CA GLU A 519 -31.82 3.44 -28.77
C GLU A 519 -32.77 2.89 -27.70
N SER A 520 -32.27 2.67 -26.48
CA SER A 520 -33.05 2.20 -25.34
C SER A 520 -34.07 3.24 -24.86
N GLN A 521 -33.72 4.54 -24.87
CA GLN A 521 -34.66 5.62 -24.55
C GLN A 521 -35.71 5.85 -25.66
N ARG A 522 -35.33 5.71 -26.94
CA ARG A 522 -36.30 5.77 -28.05
C ARG A 522 -37.29 4.61 -28.06
N ALA A 523 -36.89 3.43 -27.59
CA ALA A 523 -37.78 2.28 -27.46
C ALA A 523 -38.76 2.40 -26.26
N LEU A 524 -38.43 3.20 -25.24
CA LEU A 524 -39.30 3.46 -24.08
C LEU A 524 -40.28 4.63 -24.33
N ASP A 525 -39.90 5.65 -25.09
CA ASP A 525 -40.78 6.76 -25.47
C ASP A 525 -41.82 6.38 -26.55
N ASP A 526 -41.54 5.37 -27.38
CA ASP A 526 -42.48 4.88 -28.42
C ASP A 526 -43.54 3.89 -27.86
N TYR A 527 -43.51 3.60 -26.55
CA TYR A 527 -44.53 2.81 -25.84
C TYR A 527 -45.52 3.67 -25.02
N GLY A 528 -45.37 5.00 -25.05
CA GLY A 528 -46.18 5.94 -24.26
C GLY A 528 -47.44 6.49 -24.93
N ASP A 529 -47.60 6.34 -26.25
CA ASP A 529 -48.75 6.89 -26.98
C ASP A 529 -49.31 5.85 -27.97
N GLU A 530 -50.28 5.06 -27.51
CA GLU A 530 -51.49 4.64 -28.27
C GLU A 530 -52.25 3.52 -27.52
N GLU A 531 -53.20 3.91 -26.66
CA GLU A 531 -54.41 3.10 -26.45
C GLU A 531 -55.60 3.84 -27.07
N THR A 532 -56.22 3.27 -28.12
CA THR A 532 -57.66 2.86 -28.12
C THR A 532 -58.16 2.33 -29.47
N GLU A 533 -58.94 1.24 -29.39
CA GLU A 533 -59.84 0.62 -30.40
C GLU A 533 -59.13 -0.22 -31.50
N ASP A 534 -59.48 -1.46 -31.83
CA ASP A 534 -60.74 -2.21 -31.75
C ASP A 534 -60.46 -3.74 -31.86
N ALA A 535 -61.44 -4.54 -31.45
CA ALA A 535 -61.37 -6.00 -31.37
C ALA A 535 -61.56 -6.73 -32.73
N SER A 536 -60.83 -7.84 -32.97
CA SER A 536 -61.42 -9.14 -33.37
C SER A 536 -60.37 -10.23 -33.64
N GLU A 537 -60.66 -11.43 -33.10
CA GLU A 537 -60.31 -12.81 -33.53
C GLU A 537 -59.22 -13.02 -34.60
N THR A 538 -58.24 -13.92 -34.37
CA THR A 538 -58.28 -15.35 -34.77
C THR A 538 -57.04 -16.11 -34.25
N ALA A 539 -57.22 -17.42 -34.01
CA ALA A 539 -56.30 -18.39 -33.43
C ALA A 539 -55.11 -18.83 -34.31
N ALA A 540 -54.03 -19.32 -33.69
CA ALA A 540 -53.60 -20.74 -33.74
C ALA A 540 -52.21 -20.96 -33.10
N ALA A 541 -52.09 -22.11 -32.43
CA ALA A 541 -50.90 -22.64 -31.77
C ALA A 541 -49.79 -23.07 -32.75
N THR A 542 -48.53 -23.10 -32.27
CA THR A 542 -47.78 -24.35 -32.05
C THR A 542 -46.45 -24.09 -31.35
N SER A 543 -46.25 -24.84 -30.27
CA SER A 543 -44.98 -25.15 -29.62
C SER A 543 -44.10 -26.04 -30.50
N GLU A 544 -42.78 -25.80 -30.52
CA GLU A 544 -41.80 -26.88 -30.69
C GLU A 544 -40.52 -26.57 -29.89
N SER A 545 -40.27 -27.46 -28.94
CA SER A 545 -39.06 -27.61 -28.15
C SER A 545 -38.01 -28.41 -28.92
N ALA A 546 -36.74 -28.00 -28.87
CA ALA A 546 -35.61 -28.89 -29.13
C ALA A 546 -34.45 -28.56 -28.18
N GLN A 547 -33.98 -29.64 -27.53
CA GLN A 547 -32.97 -29.73 -26.48
C GLN A 547 -31.52 -29.50 -26.96
N PRO A 548 -30.56 -29.33 -26.02
CA PRO A 548 -29.21 -28.86 -26.29
C PRO A 548 -28.23 -29.98 -26.67
N ALA A 549 -27.11 -29.58 -27.27
CA ALA A 549 -25.95 -30.44 -27.50
C ALA A 549 -24.79 -29.98 -26.60
N GLU A 550 -24.30 -30.89 -25.78
CA GLU A 550 -23.03 -30.79 -25.06
C GLU A 550 -21.84 -30.93 -26.04
N ALA A 551 -20.79 -30.14 -25.80
CA ALA A 551 -19.42 -30.47 -26.20
C ALA A 551 -18.41 -29.79 -25.26
N ASP A 552 -17.90 -30.63 -24.36
CA ASP A 552 -16.63 -30.66 -23.62
C ASP A 552 -15.44 -29.80 -24.13
N GLY A 553 -14.72 -29.21 -23.17
CA GLY A 553 -13.25 -29.20 -23.16
C GLY A 553 -12.52 -27.84 -23.26
N GLY A 554 -11.91 -27.40 -22.15
CA GLY A 554 -10.64 -26.65 -22.17
C GLY A 554 -10.56 -25.41 -21.29
N SER A 555 -10.22 -25.58 -20.01
CA SER A 555 -9.82 -24.48 -19.12
C SER A 555 -8.45 -23.91 -19.50
N ALA A 556 -8.37 -22.60 -19.70
CA ALA A 556 -7.13 -21.85 -19.66
C ALA A 556 -7.30 -20.74 -18.61
N ALA A 557 -6.63 -20.90 -17.46
CA ALA A 557 -6.52 -19.89 -16.44
C ALA A 557 -5.65 -18.74 -16.96
N ALA A 558 -6.15 -17.51 -16.83
CA ALA A 558 -5.39 -16.30 -17.08
C ALA A 558 -4.80 -15.82 -15.75
N ASP A 559 -3.49 -16.01 -15.59
CA ASP A 559 -2.70 -15.45 -14.49
C ASP A 559 -2.52 -13.94 -14.73
N GLY A 560 -3.26 -13.12 -13.98
CA GLY A 560 -2.97 -11.71 -13.79
C GLY A 560 -2.09 -11.55 -12.55
N ASP A 561 -0.78 -11.30 -12.75
CA ASP A 561 0.04 -10.82 -11.63
C ASP A 561 1.19 -9.92 -12.08
N GLY A 562 1.23 -8.74 -11.45
CA GLY A 562 1.95 -7.57 -11.91
C GLY A 562 2.15 -6.51 -10.84
N GLN A 563 2.30 -6.89 -9.56
CA GLN A 563 2.70 -5.96 -8.51
C GLN A 563 4.21 -6.10 -8.23
N ALA A 564 4.95 -5.02 -8.42
CA ALA A 564 6.37 -4.94 -8.09
C ALA A 564 6.60 -3.78 -7.11
N GLY A 565 6.99 -4.13 -5.89
CA GLY A 565 7.96 -3.37 -5.09
C GLY A 565 7.39 -2.34 -4.09
N LEU A 566 7.07 -2.80 -2.88
CA LEU A 566 7.23 -2.02 -1.66
C LEU A 566 7.83 -2.93 -0.58
N THR A 567 9.14 -2.81 -0.36
CA THR A 567 9.82 -3.32 0.84
C THR A 567 10.66 -2.18 1.36
N ASP A 568 10.08 -1.39 2.26
CA ASP A 568 10.79 -0.71 3.36
C ASP A 568 9.76 0.07 4.19
N PHE A 569 9.28 -0.55 5.26
CA PHE A 569 8.76 0.17 6.41
C PHE A 569 9.30 -0.51 7.67
N ASN A 570 10.23 0.18 8.31
CA ASN A 570 10.73 -0.13 9.64
C ASN A 570 9.59 0.03 10.64
N ALA A 571 9.40 -0.97 11.51
CA ALA A 571 8.53 -0.88 12.67
C ALA A 571 9.07 0.19 13.65
N PRO A 572 8.20 0.98 14.32
CA PRO A 572 8.63 1.82 15.43
C PRO A 572 8.99 0.97 16.66
N ASP A 573 10.05 1.40 17.33
CA ASP A 573 10.55 0.90 18.62
C ASP A 573 9.49 1.15 19.73
N PRO A 574 9.15 0.16 20.58
CA PRO A 574 8.11 0.32 21.60
C PRO A 574 8.74 0.83 22.90
N ASP A 575 9.02 2.12 22.98
CA ASP A 575 9.32 2.81 24.24
C ASP A 575 8.84 4.26 24.12
N ASP A 576 7.56 4.49 24.43
CA ASP A 576 7.04 5.75 25.00
C ASP A 576 5.54 5.58 25.31
N VAL A 577 5.24 4.92 26.43
CA VAL A 577 3.91 4.97 27.06
C VAL A 577 4.01 5.90 28.25
N ALA A 578 3.58 7.14 28.07
CA ALA A 578 3.35 8.07 29.16
C ALA A 578 1.88 7.99 29.60
N ASP A 579 1.69 7.78 30.90
CA ASP A 579 0.42 7.72 31.61
C ASP A 579 -0.59 8.82 31.21
N SER A 580 -1.83 8.43 30.93
CA SER A 580 -2.98 9.31 31.08
C SER A 580 -4.16 8.54 31.67
N GLU A 581 -4.64 9.07 32.79
CA GLU A 581 -5.62 8.51 33.72
C GLU A 581 -7.03 8.39 33.13
N ASP A 582 -7.78 7.44 33.71
CA ASP A 582 -9.15 7.05 33.42
C ASP A 582 -10.17 8.20 33.43
N GLU A 583 -11.06 8.27 32.42
CA GLU A 583 -12.40 8.84 32.58
C GLU A 583 -13.47 7.94 31.93
N GLU A 584 -14.24 7.24 32.79
CA GLU A 584 -15.47 6.53 32.43
C GLU A 584 -16.55 7.53 31.95
N GLY A 585 -16.87 7.50 30.67
CA GLY A 585 -17.97 8.26 30.07
C GLY A 585 -19.12 7.35 29.65
N VAL A 586 -19.99 6.96 30.59
CA VAL A 586 -21.25 6.26 30.28
C VAL A 586 -22.23 7.25 29.64
N ALA A 587 -22.48 7.12 28.34
CA ALA A 587 -23.52 7.85 27.63
C ALA A 587 -24.74 6.93 27.39
N ALA A 588 -25.84 7.23 28.07
CA ALA A 588 -27.12 6.54 27.93
C ALA A 588 -27.76 6.84 26.56
N ARG A 589 -28.16 5.80 25.81
CA ARG A 589 -29.04 5.91 24.63
C ARG A 589 -30.49 5.54 24.98
N ALA A 590 -31.40 6.23 24.32
CA ALA A 590 -32.84 6.19 24.54
C ALA A 590 -33.52 5.18 23.60
N ASP A 591 -34.52 4.48 24.11
CA ASP A 591 -35.32 3.45 23.41
C ASP A 591 -36.02 3.97 22.14
N SER A 592 -35.76 3.32 21.00
CA SER A 592 -36.69 3.22 19.87
C SER A 592 -36.65 1.82 19.27
N ASN A 593 -37.83 1.20 19.16
CA ASN A 593 -38.08 -0.14 18.61
C ASN A 593 -37.77 -0.22 17.10
N ASP A 594 -36.53 -0.54 16.75
CA ASP A 594 -36.15 -1.23 15.52
C ASP A 594 -35.44 -2.54 15.93
N GLU A 595 -35.50 -3.60 15.12
CA GLU A 595 -34.84 -4.88 15.44
C GLU A 595 -33.37 -4.62 15.82
N GLU A 596 -32.98 -4.85 17.08
CA GLU A 596 -31.66 -4.46 17.60
C GLU A 596 -30.54 -5.13 16.79
N ALA A 597 -29.85 -4.34 15.97
CA ALA A 597 -28.64 -4.77 15.28
C ALA A 597 -27.62 -5.25 16.31
N VAL A 598 -26.92 -6.34 16.00
CA VAL A 598 -25.90 -6.88 16.91
C VAL A 598 -24.55 -6.26 16.67
N GLU A 599 -23.83 -5.97 17.75
CA GLU A 599 -22.53 -5.33 17.70
C GLU A 599 -21.41 -6.39 17.50
N VAL A 600 -20.48 -6.16 16.58
CA VAL A 600 -19.28 -6.98 16.42
C VAL A 600 -18.05 -6.09 16.54
N VAL A 601 -17.21 -6.35 17.54
CA VAL A 601 -15.92 -5.66 17.67
C VAL A 601 -14.87 -6.43 16.88
N VAL A 602 -14.15 -5.72 16.00
CA VAL A 602 -13.16 -6.27 15.08
C VAL A 602 -11.78 -5.69 15.40
N ASP A 603 -10.73 -6.52 15.49
CA ASP A 603 -9.36 -6.03 15.61
C ASP A 603 -8.95 -5.29 14.34
N GLN A 604 -8.35 -4.10 14.47
CA GLN A 604 -7.87 -3.31 13.32
C GLN A 604 -6.89 -4.07 12.41
N ARG A 605 -6.17 -5.08 12.91
CA ARG A 605 -5.25 -5.93 12.13
C ARG A 605 -5.99 -6.92 11.23
N GLU A 606 -7.28 -7.15 11.44
CA GLU A 606 -8.08 -8.11 10.67
C GLU A 606 -8.79 -7.45 9.47
N LEU A 607 -8.62 -6.13 9.28
CA LEU A 607 -9.15 -5.36 8.16
C LEU A 607 -8.61 -5.78 6.79
N ASP A 608 -7.51 -6.54 6.76
CA ASP A 608 -6.96 -7.11 5.53
C ASP A 608 -7.84 -8.26 4.98
N SER A 609 -8.79 -8.78 5.77
CA SER A 609 -9.79 -9.77 5.33
C SER A 609 -11.10 -9.12 4.87
N ASN A 610 -11.83 -9.75 3.93
CA ASN A 610 -13.13 -9.21 3.49
C ASN A 610 -14.24 -9.41 4.54
N ILE A 611 -14.01 -10.19 5.60
CA ILE A 611 -15.01 -10.52 6.62
C ILE A 611 -15.56 -9.26 7.30
N ALA A 612 -14.67 -8.34 7.72
CA ALA A 612 -15.09 -7.10 8.38
C ALA A 612 -15.92 -6.22 7.45
N ARG A 613 -15.55 -6.16 6.17
CA ARG A 613 -16.30 -5.45 5.13
C ARG A 613 -17.68 -6.08 4.95
N ASP A 614 -17.75 -7.39 4.82
CA ASP A 614 -18.99 -8.12 4.60
C ASP A 614 -19.94 -8.03 5.81
N LEU A 615 -19.42 -8.03 7.03
CA LEU A 615 -20.20 -7.80 8.23
C LEU A 615 -20.78 -6.38 8.25
N SER A 616 -19.97 -5.36 7.95
CA SER A 616 -20.41 -3.95 7.94
C SER A 616 -21.50 -3.64 6.90
N LYS A 617 -21.62 -4.48 5.86
CA LYS A 617 -22.66 -4.34 4.82
C LYS A 617 -24.03 -4.84 5.26
N ARG A 618 -24.13 -5.56 6.39
CA ARG A 618 -25.38 -6.22 6.80
C ARG A 618 -26.15 -5.31 7.74
N ASP A 619 -27.40 -4.99 7.39
CA ASP A 619 -28.28 -4.13 8.19
C ASP A 619 -28.46 -4.62 9.65
N ALA A 620 -28.32 -5.92 9.88
CA ALA A 620 -28.45 -6.55 11.20
C ALA A 620 -27.18 -6.50 12.07
N VAL A 621 -26.07 -5.93 11.57
CA VAL A 621 -24.77 -5.93 12.26
C VAL A 621 -24.19 -4.52 12.32
N GLU A 622 -23.84 -4.07 13.53
CA GLU A 622 -23.06 -2.85 13.75
C GLU A 622 -21.60 -3.26 14.03
N THR A 623 -20.66 -2.84 13.17
CA THR A 623 -19.24 -3.17 13.35
C THR A 623 -18.48 -2.05 14.05
N ARG A 624 -17.66 -2.41 15.03
CA ARG A 624 -16.81 -1.46 15.79
C ARG A 624 -15.35 -1.88 15.72
N LEU A 625 -14.47 -0.99 15.30
CA LEU A 625 -13.04 -1.30 15.16
C LEU A 625 -12.23 -0.85 16.37
N GLU A 626 -11.50 -1.77 16.99
CA GLU A 626 -10.60 -1.51 18.11
C GLU A 626 -9.27 -2.24 17.97
N THR A 627 -8.24 -1.82 18.70
CA THR A 627 -7.02 -2.64 18.84
C THR A 627 -7.24 -3.59 20.01
N LEU A 628 -7.50 -4.86 19.71
CA LEU A 628 -7.73 -5.88 20.72
C LEU A 628 -6.40 -6.39 21.28
N SER A 629 -6.38 -6.64 22.59
CA SER A 629 -5.23 -7.29 23.22
C SER A 629 -5.14 -8.76 22.82
N VAL A 630 -6.29 -9.41 22.57
CA VAL A 630 -6.42 -10.86 22.34
C VAL A 630 -7.67 -11.15 21.49
N GLY A 631 -7.53 -12.02 20.48
CA GLY A 631 -8.59 -12.40 19.55
C GLY A 631 -8.77 -11.39 18.41
N ASP A 632 -9.39 -11.85 17.33
CA ASP A 632 -9.62 -11.06 16.12
C ASP A 632 -11.02 -10.44 16.10
N TYR A 633 -12.01 -11.12 16.71
CA TYR A 633 -13.37 -10.60 16.86
C TYR A 633 -13.90 -10.81 18.28
N VAL A 634 -14.73 -9.90 18.78
CA VAL A 634 -15.43 -10.04 20.06
C VAL A 634 -16.92 -9.86 19.84
N LEU A 635 -17.68 -10.87 20.28
CA LEU A 635 -19.11 -11.00 20.01
C LEU A 635 -19.97 -10.83 21.27
N SER A 636 -19.35 -10.90 22.45
CA SER A 636 -19.94 -10.60 23.75
C SER A 636 -18.86 -10.43 24.83
N ASP A 637 -19.26 -10.05 26.04
CA ASP A 637 -18.47 -10.02 27.29
C ASP A 637 -17.66 -11.30 27.59
N ARG A 638 -18.00 -12.42 26.93
CA ARG A 638 -17.41 -13.73 27.15
C ARG A 638 -17.00 -14.49 25.89
N VAL A 639 -17.45 -14.08 24.70
CA VAL A 639 -17.11 -14.74 23.42
C VAL A 639 -16.14 -13.88 22.64
N ALA A 640 -14.91 -14.38 22.51
CA ALA A 640 -13.94 -13.89 21.55
C ALA A 640 -13.60 -14.99 20.54
N VAL A 641 -13.36 -14.57 19.32
CA VAL A 641 -13.05 -15.41 18.17
C VAL A 641 -11.61 -15.14 17.76
N GLU A 642 -10.85 -16.20 17.61
CA GLU A 642 -9.58 -16.20 16.87
C GLU A 642 -9.83 -16.91 15.54
N ARG A 643 -9.49 -16.28 14.43
CA ARG A 643 -9.56 -16.86 13.08
C ARG A 643 -8.17 -17.33 12.67
N LYS A 644 -8.10 -18.50 12.04
CA LYS A 644 -6.91 -18.96 11.33
C LYS A 644 -7.28 -19.66 10.05
N SER A 645 -6.55 -19.35 8.98
CA SER A 645 -6.55 -20.20 7.80
C SER A 645 -5.94 -21.57 8.12
N HIS A 646 -6.25 -22.58 7.31
CA HIS A 646 -5.61 -23.89 7.44
C HIS A 646 -4.08 -23.81 7.39
N ALA A 647 -3.51 -22.96 6.53
CA ALA A 647 -2.06 -22.78 6.40
C ALA A 647 -1.45 -22.17 7.67
N ASP A 648 -2.03 -21.07 8.17
CA ASP A 648 -1.53 -20.39 9.38
C ASP A 648 -1.62 -21.30 10.60
N PHE A 649 -2.71 -22.06 10.72
CA PHE A 649 -2.85 -23.04 11.78
C PHE A 649 -1.72 -24.09 11.74
N LEU A 650 -1.32 -24.56 10.56
CA LEU A 650 -0.24 -25.52 10.43
C LEU A 650 1.14 -24.89 10.70
N ASP A 651 1.36 -23.65 10.29
CA ASP A 651 2.62 -22.93 10.57
C ASP A 651 2.81 -22.68 12.08
N THR A 652 1.73 -22.40 12.81
CA THR A 652 1.78 -22.26 14.28
C THR A 652 2.15 -23.57 15.01
N LEU A 653 2.06 -24.73 14.34
CA LEU A 653 2.53 -26.03 14.86
C LEU A 653 4.02 -26.28 14.60
N LEU A 654 4.59 -25.64 13.57
CA LEU A 654 5.96 -25.84 13.13
C LEU A 654 6.97 -24.89 13.80
N GLY A 655 6.50 -23.97 14.64
CA GLY A 655 7.33 -23.16 15.54
C GLY A 655 7.73 -21.78 15.01
N GLY A 656 6.85 -21.12 14.25
CA GLY A 656 6.98 -19.69 13.91
C GLY A 656 6.84 -18.75 15.12
N ASP A 657 6.75 -17.45 14.86
CA ASP A 657 6.88 -16.35 15.84
C ASP A 657 5.83 -16.36 16.99
N ARG A 658 4.71 -17.09 16.86
CA ARG A 658 3.72 -17.32 17.94
C ARG A 658 3.13 -18.72 17.90
N SER A 659 3.14 -19.43 19.03
CA SER A 659 2.53 -20.77 19.13
C SER A 659 1.01 -20.69 19.33
N ILE A 660 0.26 -21.60 18.68
CA ILE A 660 -1.21 -21.73 18.86
C ILE A 660 -1.62 -21.88 20.33
N PHE A 661 -0.76 -22.48 21.16
CA PHE A 661 -1.04 -22.68 22.58
C PHE A 661 -0.85 -21.41 23.41
N GLU A 662 -0.01 -20.47 22.97
CA GLU A 662 0.14 -19.17 23.63
C GLU A 662 -1.10 -18.30 23.35
N GLN A 663 -1.57 -18.28 22.10
CA GLN A 663 -2.81 -17.59 21.72
C GLN A 663 -4.02 -18.20 22.44
N ALA A 664 -4.13 -19.53 22.47
CA ALA A 664 -5.17 -20.23 23.24
C ALA A 664 -5.16 -19.86 24.73
N LYS A 665 -3.96 -19.76 25.32
CA LYS A 665 -3.78 -19.36 26.71
C LYS A 665 -4.21 -17.92 26.95
N ASP A 666 -3.89 -17.01 26.04
CA ASP A 666 -4.25 -15.62 26.18
C ASP A 666 -5.76 -15.41 25.95
N LEU A 667 -6.38 -16.11 24.99
CA LEU A 667 -7.85 -16.12 24.79
C LEU A 667 -8.60 -16.58 26.02
N THR A 668 -8.21 -17.75 26.57
CA THR A 668 -8.88 -18.35 27.74
C THR A 668 -8.69 -17.56 29.04
N ARG A 669 -7.69 -16.66 29.09
CA ARG A 669 -7.49 -15.75 30.22
C ARG A 669 -8.45 -14.58 30.24
N HIS A 670 -8.83 -14.07 29.07
CA HIS A 670 -9.65 -12.86 28.93
C HIS A 670 -11.13 -13.20 28.71
N TYR A 671 -11.41 -14.33 28.05
CA TYR A 671 -12.77 -14.71 27.66
C TYR A 671 -13.15 -16.09 28.18
N THR A 672 -14.37 -16.23 28.71
CA THR A 672 -14.83 -17.51 29.30
C THR A 672 -15.38 -18.49 28.26
N ARG A 673 -15.63 -18.04 27.03
CA ARG A 673 -16.08 -18.86 25.89
C ARG A 673 -15.31 -18.51 24.60
N PRO A 674 -14.01 -18.78 24.54
CA PRO A 674 -13.22 -18.54 23.34
C PRO A 674 -13.62 -19.53 22.22
N VAL A 675 -13.60 -19.03 20.99
CA VAL A 675 -13.86 -19.78 19.76
C VAL A 675 -12.65 -19.66 18.85
N LEU A 676 -12.23 -20.78 18.27
CA LEU A 676 -11.25 -20.81 17.18
C LEU A 676 -11.99 -21.16 15.89
N LEU A 677 -11.98 -20.25 14.92
CA LEU A 677 -12.47 -20.48 13.58
C LEU A 677 -11.32 -20.94 12.68
N LEU A 678 -11.44 -22.15 12.16
CA LEU A 678 -10.51 -22.73 11.19
C LEU A 678 -11.11 -22.63 9.79
N GLU A 679 -10.54 -21.74 8.99
CA GLU A 679 -11.04 -21.42 7.66
C GLU A 679 -10.29 -22.18 6.57
N GLY A 680 -11.04 -22.86 5.70
CA GLY A 680 -10.55 -23.42 4.46
C GLY A 680 -11.37 -24.60 3.93
N ASP A 681 -11.52 -24.68 2.62
CA ASP A 681 -12.19 -25.78 1.91
C ASP A 681 -11.31 -27.02 1.67
N GLY A 682 -10.02 -26.92 1.98
CA GLY A 682 -9.04 -28.00 1.81
C GLY A 682 -9.08 -29.08 2.89
N ASP A 683 -8.54 -30.25 2.60
CA ASP A 683 -8.30 -31.27 3.63
C ASP A 683 -7.13 -30.85 4.51
N LEU A 684 -7.42 -30.39 5.73
CA LEU A 684 -6.43 -30.00 6.75
C LEU A 684 -5.35 -31.09 6.99
N TYR A 685 -5.63 -32.36 6.69
CA TYR A 685 -4.70 -33.47 6.86
C TYR A 685 -3.88 -33.82 5.61
N ALA A 686 -4.15 -33.19 4.47
CA ALA A 686 -3.51 -33.49 3.20
C ALA A 686 -2.20 -32.70 2.96
N GLU A 687 -1.95 -31.64 3.75
CA GLU A 687 -0.76 -30.81 3.61
C GLU A 687 0.52 -31.51 4.06
N ARG A 688 1.56 -31.40 3.24
CA ARG A 688 2.85 -32.04 3.49
C ARG A 688 3.65 -31.13 4.42
N ASN A 689 3.84 -31.56 5.66
CA ASN A 689 4.93 -31.22 6.61
C ASN A 689 4.51 -31.35 8.08
N VAL A 690 3.21 -31.50 8.36
CA VAL A 690 2.70 -31.80 9.71
C VAL A 690 2.10 -33.21 9.75
N HIS A 691 2.54 -34.01 10.73
CA HIS A 691 2.00 -35.36 10.88
C HIS A 691 0.51 -35.30 11.30
N PRO A 692 -0.43 -36.06 10.69
CA PRO A 692 -1.86 -35.97 11.00
C PRO A 692 -2.23 -36.14 12.48
N ASN A 693 -1.46 -36.94 13.23
CA ASN A 693 -1.67 -37.09 14.67
C ASN A 693 -1.28 -35.85 15.48
N ALA A 694 -0.37 -35.01 15.01
CA ALA A 694 -0.03 -33.75 15.67
C ALA A 694 -1.18 -32.74 15.53
N ILE A 695 -1.81 -32.68 14.34
CA ILE A 695 -3.02 -31.90 14.08
C ILE A 695 -4.15 -32.37 15.02
N ARG A 696 -4.43 -33.68 15.05
CA ARG A 696 -5.46 -34.26 15.95
C ARG A 696 -5.16 -33.99 17.42
N ALA A 697 -3.91 -34.10 17.84
CA ALA A 697 -3.51 -33.85 19.21
C ALA A 697 -3.72 -32.37 19.60
N THR A 698 -3.39 -31.44 18.69
CA THR A 698 -3.61 -30.01 18.91
C THR A 698 -5.10 -29.68 18.97
N LEU A 699 -5.90 -30.10 17.98
CA LEU A 699 -7.34 -29.89 17.98
C LEU A 699 -8.01 -30.50 19.22
N ALA A 700 -7.60 -31.70 19.62
CA ALA A 700 -8.10 -32.34 20.83
C ALA A 700 -7.71 -31.54 22.09
N SER A 701 -6.48 -31.03 22.16
CA SER A 701 -6.02 -30.24 23.30
C SER A 701 -6.75 -28.90 23.38
N LEU A 702 -6.91 -28.18 22.27
CA LEU A 702 -7.69 -26.94 22.21
C LEU A 702 -9.12 -27.16 22.70
N ALA A 703 -9.78 -28.21 22.23
CA ALA A 703 -11.16 -28.52 22.61
C ALA A 703 -11.32 -29.05 24.05
N VAL A 704 -10.42 -29.91 24.52
CA VAL A 704 -10.58 -30.65 25.78
C VAL A 704 -9.79 -30.05 26.93
N ASP A 705 -8.53 -29.67 26.70
CA ASP A 705 -7.65 -29.18 27.76
C ASP A 705 -7.82 -27.68 27.97
N TRP A 706 -7.95 -26.91 26.89
CA TRP A 706 -8.12 -25.45 26.93
C TRP A 706 -9.60 -25.01 26.91
N GLY A 707 -10.51 -25.90 26.52
CA GLY A 707 -11.95 -25.59 26.47
C GLY A 707 -12.34 -24.59 25.37
N ILE A 708 -11.52 -24.46 24.33
CA ILE A 708 -11.77 -23.60 23.18
C ILE A 708 -12.70 -24.34 22.21
N SER A 709 -13.78 -23.68 21.80
CA SER A 709 -14.67 -24.25 20.78
C SER A 709 -14.03 -24.11 19.42
N VAL A 710 -13.70 -25.23 18.76
CA VAL A 710 -13.14 -25.20 17.40
C VAL A 710 -14.24 -25.43 16.38
N VAL A 711 -14.44 -24.47 15.48
CA VAL A 711 -15.45 -24.54 14.41
C VAL A 711 -14.75 -24.33 13.06
N HIS A 712 -15.19 -25.07 12.05
CA HIS A 712 -14.64 -24.96 10.70
C HIS A 712 -15.59 -24.18 9.80
N THR A 713 -15.01 -23.34 8.95
CA THR A 713 -15.69 -22.56 7.92
C THR A 713 -14.99 -22.77 6.59
N ARG A 714 -15.71 -22.60 5.48
CA ARG A 714 -15.22 -22.90 4.13
C ARG A 714 -14.35 -21.78 3.55
N GLY A 715 -14.67 -20.55 3.90
CA GLY A 715 -14.05 -19.32 3.44
C GLY A 715 -14.67 -18.11 4.15
N GLU A 716 -14.28 -16.92 3.72
CA GLU A 716 -14.60 -15.65 4.40
C GLU A 716 -16.12 -15.41 4.54
N ASP A 717 -16.91 -15.68 3.49
CA ASP A 717 -18.38 -15.53 3.53
C ASP A 717 -19.04 -16.37 4.64
N ASP A 718 -18.65 -17.65 4.73
CA ASP A 718 -19.15 -18.62 5.71
C ASP A 718 -18.67 -18.25 7.12
N THR A 719 -17.44 -17.71 7.24
CA THR A 719 -16.91 -17.14 8.47
C THR A 719 -17.74 -15.94 8.95
N ALA A 720 -18.06 -14.99 8.06
CA ALA A 720 -18.89 -13.83 8.38
C ALA A 720 -20.33 -14.23 8.76
N GLU A 721 -20.93 -15.19 8.07
CA GLU A 721 -22.26 -15.74 8.43
C GLU A 721 -22.27 -16.38 9.82
N LEU A 722 -21.22 -17.16 10.14
CA LEU A 722 -21.09 -17.78 11.45
C LEU A 722 -20.84 -16.77 12.57
N ILE A 723 -20.01 -15.75 12.33
CA ILE A 723 -19.75 -14.66 13.29
C ILE A 723 -21.05 -13.95 13.66
N GLN A 724 -21.83 -13.51 12.65
CA GLN A 724 -23.14 -12.89 12.87
C GLN A 724 -24.07 -13.82 13.67
N THR A 725 -24.17 -15.09 13.27
CA THR A 725 -25.04 -16.06 13.96
C THR A 725 -24.67 -16.24 15.44
N ILE A 726 -23.39 -16.17 15.78
CA ILE A 726 -22.94 -16.26 17.18
C ILE A 726 -23.27 -14.95 17.92
N ALA A 727 -23.04 -13.79 17.30
CA ALA A 727 -23.35 -12.49 17.88
C ALA A 727 -24.85 -12.33 18.19
N GLU A 728 -25.73 -12.64 17.22
CA GLU A 728 -27.20 -12.68 17.40
C GLU A 728 -27.61 -13.58 18.58
N ARG A 729 -27.00 -14.77 18.68
CA ARG A 729 -27.30 -15.65 19.80
C ARG A 729 -26.82 -15.11 21.14
N GLU A 730 -25.66 -14.48 21.19
CA GLU A 730 -25.14 -13.99 22.47
C GLU A 730 -25.88 -12.74 22.93
N GLN A 731 -26.14 -11.80 22.03
CA GLN A 731 -26.69 -10.50 22.39
C GLN A 731 -28.22 -10.53 22.48
N THR A 732 -28.89 -11.14 21.50
CA THR A 732 -30.36 -11.15 21.45
C THR A 732 -30.96 -12.33 22.21
N ASP A 733 -30.47 -13.56 22.02
CA ASP A 733 -31.05 -14.75 22.71
C ASP A 733 -30.59 -14.88 24.18
N ASN A 734 -29.37 -14.43 24.50
CA ASN A 734 -28.75 -14.59 25.82
C ASN A 734 -28.58 -13.29 26.61
N ASP A 735 -29.07 -12.16 26.09
CA ASP A 735 -29.05 -10.83 26.72
C ASP A 735 -27.64 -10.43 27.22
N ARG A 736 -26.62 -10.57 26.35
CA ARG A 736 -25.22 -10.20 26.67
C ARG A 736 -24.80 -8.91 25.98
N GLU A 737 -24.01 -8.13 26.69
CA GLU A 737 -23.36 -6.93 26.15
C GLU A 737 -22.02 -7.30 25.49
N VAL A 738 -21.53 -6.47 24.59
CA VAL A 738 -20.21 -6.62 23.97
C VAL A 738 -19.17 -5.85 24.77
N SER A 739 -18.08 -6.53 25.16
CA SER A 739 -16.95 -5.89 25.82
C SER A 739 -15.65 -6.38 25.20
N ALA A 740 -14.91 -5.44 24.59
CA ALA A 740 -13.57 -5.67 24.07
C ALA A 740 -12.54 -6.02 25.15
N HIS A 741 -12.91 -5.86 26.42
CA HIS A 741 -12.12 -6.28 27.57
C HIS A 741 -12.95 -7.33 28.31
N GLY A 742 -12.75 -8.60 27.93
CA GLY A 742 -13.56 -9.72 28.41
C GLY A 742 -13.59 -9.88 29.93
N GLU A 743 -14.68 -10.46 30.45
CA GLU A 743 -14.81 -10.71 31.88
C GLU A 743 -14.08 -11.99 32.33
N LYS A 744 -12.77 -11.88 32.59
CA LYS A 744 -12.19 -12.37 33.86
C LYS A 744 -10.83 -11.77 34.25
N ALA A 745 -10.85 -11.16 35.43
CA ALA A 745 -9.74 -10.51 36.12
C ALA A 745 -8.93 -11.44 37.06
N ALA A 746 -7.65 -11.09 37.23
CA ALA A 746 -6.66 -11.45 38.26
C ALA A 746 -6.36 -12.95 38.55
N LYS A 747 -5.05 -13.29 38.52
CA LYS A 747 -4.49 -14.59 38.96
C LYS A 747 -5.13 -15.04 40.28
N THR A 748 -5.56 -16.30 40.39
CA THR A 748 -6.04 -16.87 41.64
C THR A 748 -4.96 -16.81 42.72
N LEU A 749 -5.34 -16.80 44.01
CA LEU A 749 -4.36 -16.77 45.11
C LEU A 749 -3.34 -17.92 45.00
N GLY A 750 -3.76 -19.11 44.56
CA GLY A 750 -2.85 -20.23 44.32
C GLY A 750 -1.84 -19.96 43.19
N GLU A 751 -2.29 -19.40 42.07
CA GLU A 751 -1.41 -19.02 40.96
C GLU A 751 -0.45 -17.88 41.33
N GLN A 752 -0.89 -16.95 42.18
CA GLN A 752 -0.02 -15.92 42.74
C GLN A 752 1.05 -16.52 43.66
N GLN A 753 0.68 -17.49 44.50
CA GLN A 753 1.61 -18.18 45.39
C GLN A 753 2.63 -19.01 44.60
N GLU A 754 2.20 -19.77 43.59
CA GLU A 754 3.09 -20.51 42.69
C GLU A 754 4.06 -19.57 41.96
N TYR A 755 3.56 -18.45 41.45
CA TYR A 755 4.36 -17.46 40.73
C TYR A 755 5.44 -16.82 41.59
N VAL A 756 5.13 -16.48 42.85
CA VAL A 756 6.11 -15.92 43.79
C VAL A 756 7.22 -16.92 44.08
N VAL A 757 6.90 -18.21 44.26
CA VAL A 757 7.92 -19.25 44.51
C VAL A 757 8.74 -19.56 43.26
N SER A 758 8.13 -19.60 42.07
CA SER A 758 8.84 -19.83 40.80
C SER A 758 9.68 -18.64 40.32
N SER A 759 9.58 -17.48 40.98
CA SER A 759 10.38 -16.30 40.62
C SER A 759 11.86 -16.43 41.00
N ILE A 760 12.19 -17.38 41.88
CA ILE A 760 13.57 -17.72 42.23
C ILE A 760 14.17 -18.55 41.09
N ALA A 761 15.34 -18.13 40.59
CA ALA A 761 16.05 -18.83 39.53
C ALA A 761 16.22 -20.33 39.84
N ASP A 762 16.09 -21.16 38.80
CA ASP A 762 16.12 -22.63 38.86
C ASP A 762 14.92 -23.31 39.56
N ILE A 763 13.83 -22.57 39.84
CA ILE A 763 12.56 -23.13 40.32
C ILE A 763 11.48 -23.05 39.23
N GLY A 764 11.17 -24.21 38.65
CA GLY A 764 10.04 -24.33 37.71
C GLY A 764 8.68 -24.43 38.41
N PRO A 765 7.56 -24.29 37.67
CA PRO A 765 6.20 -24.36 38.22
C PRO A 765 5.89 -25.66 38.97
N VAL A 766 6.48 -26.77 38.53
CA VAL A 766 6.33 -28.09 39.17
C VAL A 766 6.99 -28.10 40.56
N THR A 767 8.22 -27.60 40.67
CA THR A 767 8.95 -27.50 41.94
C THR A 767 8.31 -26.49 42.88
N ALA A 768 7.77 -25.37 42.34
CA ALA A 768 7.03 -24.38 43.13
C ALA A 768 5.77 -24.97 43.77
N ARG A 769 5.01 -25.80 43.03
CA ARG A 769 3.88 -26.55 43.58
C ARG A 769 4.31 -27.55 44.64
N SER A 770 5.33 -28.36 44.39
CA SER A 770 5.82 -29.34 45.37
C SER A 770 6.27 -28.68 46.68
N LEU A 771 6.93 -27.52 46.60
CA LEU A 771 7.28 -26.71 47.77
C LEU A 771 6.03 -26.17 48.49
N LEU A 772 5.03 -25.67 47.76
CA LEU A 772 3.81 -25.12 48.37
C LEU A 772 2.89 -26.20 48.95
N GLU A 773 2.91 -27.42 48.40
CA GLU A 773 2.19 -28.58 48.94
C GLU A 773 2.85 -29.08 50.24
N GLU A 774 4.18 -29.11 50.30
CA GLU A 774 4.93 -29.55 51.49
C GLU A 774 4.90 -28.53 52.63
N PHE A 775 5.10 -27.24 52.31
CA PHE A 775 5.22 -26.18 53.32
C PHE A 775 3.94 -25.36 53.52
N GLY A 776 2.94 -25.52 52.66
CA GLY A 776 1.58 -24.96 52.79
C GLY A 776 1.43 -23.47 52.49
N THR A 777 2.49 -22.65 52.61
CA THR A 777 2.46 -21.20 52.34
C THR A 777 3.78 -20.71 51.76
N VAL A 778 3.75 -19.61 51.00
CA VAL A 778 4.97 -18.94 50.51
C VAL A 778 5.88 -18.54 51.66
N GLU A 779 5.35 -18.00 52.75
CA GLU A 779 6.14 -17.63 53.93
C GLU A 779 6.90 -18.82 54.51
N ALA A 780 6.27 -19.98 54.61
CA ALA A 780 6.91 -21.20 55.11
C ALA A 780 8.03 -21.68 54.16
N VAL A 781 7.84 -21.59 52.84
CA VAL A 781 8.90 -21.89 51.85
C VAL A 781 10.08 -20.94 52.01
N MET A 782 9.82 -19.63 52.12
CA MET A 782 10.87 -18.60 52.22
C MET A 782 11.64 -18.67 53.56
N THR A 783 11.00 -19.13 54.63
CA THR A 783 11.60 -19.21 55.97
C THR A 783 12.16 -20.58 56.33
N ALA A 784 11.93 -21.61 55.50
CA ALA A 784 12.46 -22.96 55.69
C ALA A 784 14.00 -22.97 55.73
N ARG A 785 14.56 -23.91 56.49
CA ARG A 785 16.00 -24.16 56.52
C ARG A 785 16.39 -24.95 55.28
N GLU A 786 17.65 -24.81 54.86
CA GLU A 786 18.18 -25.52 53.68
C GLU A 786 18.00 -27.04 53.77
N ASP A 787 18.21 -27.61 54.96
CA ASP A 787 18.00 -29.04 55.24
C ASP A 787 16.53 -29.46 55.05
N ASP A 788 15.58 -28.58 55.38
CA ASP A 788 14.14 -28.84 55.27
C ASP A 788 13.70 -28.70 53.79
N LEU A 789 14.20 -27.69 53.07
CA LEU A 789 13.92 -27.48 51.64
C LEU A 789 14.36 -28.67 50.79
N THR A 790 15.51 -29.28 51.12
CA THR A 790 16.04 -30.46 50.40
C THR A 790 15.18 -31.73 50.63
N ALA A 791 14.24 -31.71 51.58
CA ALA A 791 13.30 -32.81 51.79
C ALA A 791 12.09 -32.78 50.82
N ALA A 792 11.83 -31.65 50.16
CA ALA A 792 10.76 -31.52 49.19
C ALA A 792 11.12 -32.16 47.84
N ASP A 793 10.15 -32.82 47.21
CA ASP A 793 10.34 -33.50 45.93
C ASP A 793 10.80 -32.53 44.83
N GLY A 794 11.90 -32.88 44.16
CA GLY A 794 12.48 -32.07 43.07
C GLY A 794 13.40 -30.93 43.52
N VAL A 795 13.69 -30.80 44.82
CA VAL A 795 14.60 -29.77 45.36
C VAL A 795 15.96 -30.40 45.70
N GLY A 796 16.97 -30.07 44.90
CA GLY A 796 18.36 -30.46 45.17
C GLY A 796 19.09 -29.45 46.07
N GLN A 797 20.28 -29.82 46.53
CA GLN A 797 21.10 -28.97 47.41
C GLN A 797 21.41 -27.60 46.78
N VAL A 798 21.67 -27.54 45.47
CA VAL A 798 21.90 -26.29 44.72
C VAL A 798 20.66 -25.39 44.74
N THR A 799 19.47 -25.95 44.54
CA THR A 799 18.20 -25.20 44.56
C THR A 799 17.88 -24.70 45.97
N ALA A 800 18.12 -25.51 47.00
CA ALA A 800 17.92 -25.12 48.40
C ALA A 800 18.88 -23.98 48.81
N GLU A 801 20.16 -24.07 48.45
CA GLU A 801 21.16 -23.01 48.65
C GLU A 801 20.72 -21.71 47.94
N ARG A 802 20.23 -21.80 46.70
CA ARG A 802 19.78 -20.65 45.92
C ARG A 802 18.56 -19.95 46.52
N ILE A 803 17.58 -20.70 47.01
CA ILE A 803 16.43 -20.15 47.76
C ILE A 803 16.93 -19.37 48.98
N ARG A 804 17.85 -19.96 49.75
CA ARG A 804 18.42 -19.31 50.95
C ARG A 804 19.23 -18.07 50.60
N GLU A 805 19.95 -18.08 49.49
CA GLU A 805 20.72 -16.94 49.00
C GLU A 805 19.79 -15.78 48.61
N VAL A 806 18.76 -16.04 47.80
CA VAL A 806 17.83 -15.00 47.32
C VAL A 806 16.99 -14.41 48.45
N VAL A 807 16.53 -15.24 49.39
CA VAL A 807 15.66 -14.79 50.49
C VAL A 807 16.44 -14.22 51.66
N GLY A 808 17.66 -14.70 51.89
CA GLY A 808 18.46 -14.39 53.08
C GLY A 808 19.51 -13.31 52.91
N SER A 809 19.78 -12.87 51.67
CA SER A 809 20.79 -11.83 51.40
C SER A 809 20.20 -10.42 51.47
N ASP A 810 21.02 -9.45 51.87
CA ASP A 810 20.65 -8.04 51.78
C ASP A 810 20.49 -7.63 50.31
N TYR A 811 19.45 -6.84 50.02
CA TYR A 811 19.18 -6.33 48.67
C TYR A 811 20.34 -5.45 48.16
N GLN A 812 20.83 -5.73 46.96
CA GLN A 812 21.89 -4.98 46.30
C GLN A 812 21.37 -4.50 44.92
N PRO A 813 21.06 -3.21 44.76
CA PRO A 813 20.43 -2.69 43.53
C PRO A 813 21.37 -2.65 42.30
N ASP A 814 22.68 -2.86 42.45
CA ASP A 814 23.69 -2.66 41.40
C ASP A 814 24.70 -3.83 41.27
N ALA A 815 24.27 -5.08 41.44
CA ALA A 815 25.12 -6.28 41.34
C ALA A 815 24.82 -7.14 40.09
#